data_AF-A0A3L7SHQ2-F1
#
_entry.id   AF-A0A3L7SHQ2-F1
#
_cell.length_a   1.000
_cell.length_b   1.000
_cell.length_c   1.000
_cell.angle_alpha   90.00
_cell.angle_beta   90.00
_cell.angle_gamma   90.00
#
_symmetry.space_group_name_H-M   'P 1'
#
loop_
_entity.id
_entity.type
_entity.pdbx_description
1 polymer ?
#
loop_
_entity_poly.entity_id
_entity_poly.type
_entity_poly.pdbx_seq_one_letter_code
_entity_poly.pdbx_strand_id
1 'polypeptide(L)'
;MATEKKQSRSRSKPQDPLPAAIEGLGVFYLGQKIDADRGTPTGEPVLVDAKRFTTHAVCVGMTGSGKTGLLIGLIEEAAIDGIPTLVIDPKGDLANVLLSFPNLAPTDFLPWLEPEAAKREGISLEELADRTAKKWTDGLAASGQSGERIRRLHEAAEMAVYTPGSRTGRPLAMLGSLDAPPAAILDDPEARRERIESLVSAILALVGIDGEPGRSREHVLLSTILDALWKSGQKVDFGTLVRAVPAPPIERVGFLDLENFFPAGDRFALASRLNTVAAAPGFDAWVDGEPLDLSRLLWTPEGKPRVAVVSIAHLADAQRMAFVTLLAGAAVSWMRSQGGTSSLRALFLMDEVFGYLPPTANPPSKTPILTLMKQARAYGLGVVLATQNPVDLDYKGLSNAGLWFLGRLQTARDKARVLDGLEGAAQASGGSFDRGRLDRMLSGLEQRRFLMHSVHGDEETLFQTRWTMAYLRGPLLRDEIKRLTAASPAPASNAAAATPATMPSSAAASWHDGGPRPILPPGIREVFLAPKEAVPLEASVRYEPAIIGRARVRYAKPTAGIEVDREVVCLAPAGDSLGESAWESAEQFAESPPLEPAPRTGSFATLPSSLTNPRSYATLATSFKGHLGRTSKLTCWSAPAINAVSRPGESEGDFRVRIAQRVKEWRDGQIDKIRDKHATKLATLADRIDRARQKVEKEKAEAQNQSMQTYVSIGTAVIGALFGRKKISATTIGRAATSMRSASRATRQQADVAHAEESLTTLEERRQQLEEDVELELDRIRLEASPDSVALEEIDVPARKTDIAVDEVVLAWVPATSFGRPQAERGAWG
;
A
#
# COMPACT_ATOMS: atom_id res chain seq x y z
N MET A 1 55.27 23.67 27.59
CA MET A 1 55.26 23.55 26.12
C MET A 1 54.89 22.11 25.76
N ALA A 2 53.75 21.98 25.08
CA ALA A 2 53.21 20.83 24.32
C ALA A 2 53.27 19.41 24.91
N THR A 3 52.15 19.00 25.49
CA THR A 3 51.73 17.61 25.72
C THR A 3 50.97 17.08 24.49
N GLU A 4 51.57 16.15 23.75
CA GLU A 4 50.91 15.41 22.67
C GLU A 4 50.13 14.21 23.24
N LYS A 5 48.80 14.23 23.06
CA LYS A 5 47.87 13.13 23.39
C LYS A 5 47.90 12.06 22.29
N LYS A 6 48.20 10.82 22.69
CA LYS A 6 48.05 9.58 21.90
C LYS A 6 46.63 9.43 21.35
N GLN A 7 46.50 9.33 20.03
CA GLN A 7 45.29 8.87 19.34
C GLN A 7 45.19 7.35 19.40
N SER A 8 44.12 6.85 20.02
CA SER A 8 43.71 5.44 20.01
C SER A 8 43.05 5.10 18.66
N ARG A 9 43.76 4.37 17.79
CA ARG A 9 43.21 3.78 16.56
C ARG A 9 42.50 2.47 16.88
N SER A 10 41.18 2.56 17.10
CA SER A 10 40.25 1.42 17.02
C SER A 10 40.26 0.88 15.59
N ARG A 11 40.79 -0.32 15.36
CA ARG A 11 40.71 -1.02 14.06
C ARG A 11 39.33 -1.68 13.95
N SER A 12 38.57 -1.27 12.93
CA SER A 12 37.23 -1.76 12.57
C SER A 12 37.27 -3.21 12.10
N LYS A 13 36.20 -3.96 12.39
CA LYS A 13 35.94 -5.33 11.90
C LYS A 13 36.00 -5.38 10.36
N PRO A 14 36.31 -6.55 9.75
CA PRO A 14 35.96 -6.76 8.35
C PRO A 14 34.43 -6.76 8.25
N GLN A 15 33.90 -5.67 7.67
CA GLN A 15 32.49 -5.50 7.32
C GLN A 15 32.30 -6.05 5.92
N ASP A 16 31.24 -6.83 5.70
CA ASP A 16 30.77 -7.16 4.36
C ASP A 16 30.61 -5.88 3.54
N PRO A 17 30.81 -5.93 2.22
CA PRO A 17 30.52 -4.78 1.38
C PRO A 17 29.07 -4.35 1.61
N LEU A 18 28.89 -3.10 2.07
CA LEU A 18 27.61 -2.52 2.44
C LEU A 18 26.44 -2.85 1.47
N PRO A 19 26.64 -2.93 0.13
CA PRO A 19 25.58 -3.34 -0.79
C PRO A 19 24.98 -4.73 -0.54
N ALA A 20 25.77 -5.73 -0.13
CA ALA A 20 25.24 -7.08 0.17
C ALA A 20 24.51 -7.08 1.52
N ALA A 21 25.06 -6.37 2.51
CA ALA A 21 24.52 -6.32 3.86
C ALA A 21 23.16 -5.59 4.00
N ILE A 22 22.71 -4.87 2.97
CA ILE A 22 21.41 -4.16 2.97
C ILE A 22 20.31 -4.91 2.22
N GLU A 23 20.64 -6.01 1.57
CA GLU A 23 19.70 -6.84 0.83
C GLU A 23 19.22 -7.97 1.75
N GLY A 24 17.93 -7.94 2.10
CA GLY A 24 17.34 -8.95 2.95
C GLY A 24 15.83 -8.99 2.81
N LEU A 25 15.27 -10.20 2.87
CA LEU A 25 13.82 -10.40 2.86
C LEU A 25 13.21 -9.93 4.19
N GLY A 26 12.14 -9.15 4.12
CA GLY A 26 11.40 -8.73 5.33
C GLY A 26 12.18 -7.80 6.26
N VAL A 27 13.23 -7.13 5.79
CA VAL A 27 13.98 -6.13 6.57
C VAL A 27 14.05 -4.80 5.85
N PHE A 28 13.91 -3.71 6.60
CA PHE A 28 13.98 -2.34 6.09
C PHE A 28 15.33 -1.74 6.43
N TYR A 29 16.08 -1.35 5.40
CA TYR A 29 17.34 -0.63 5.58
C TYR A 29 17.08 0.87 5.79
N LEU A 30 17.36 1.37 6.99
CA LEU A 30 17.07 2.76 7.38
C LEU A 30 18.28 3.69 7.27
N GLY A 31 19.50 3.16 7.24
CA GLY A 31 20.73 3.95 7.28
C GLY A 31 21.84 3.28 8.07
N GLN A 32 22.77 4.06 8.61
CA GLN A 32 23.96 3.54 9.30
C GLN A 32 23.97 3.95 10.77
N LYS A 33 24.41 3.04 11.65
CA LYS A 33 24.59 3.33 13.08
C LYS A 33 25.62 4.44 13.28
N ILE A 34 25.34 5.33 14.22
CA ILE A 34 26.27 6.38 14.66
C ILE A 34 26.95 5.94 15.95
N ASP A 35 28.26 6.10 15.99
CA ASP A 35 29.03 5.99 17.24
C ASP A 35 28.65 7.18 18.13
N ALA A 36 28.06 6.90 19.30
CA ALA A 36 27.57 7.93 20.21
C ALA A 36 28.69 8.81 20.79
N ASP A 37 29.93 8.31 20.88
CA ASP A 37 31.08 9.05 21.42
C ASP A 37 31.78 9.88 20.35
N ARG A 38 31.87 9.35 19.12
CA ARG A 38 32.57 10.00 17.99
C ARG A 38 31.66 10.86 17.12
N GLY A 39 30.36 10.60 17.15
CA GLY A 39 29.37 11.27 16.31
C GLY A 39 29.56 10.98 14.81
N THR A 40 30.19 9.88 14.43
CA THR A 40 30.43 9.49 13.03
C THR A 40 29.72 8.18 12.68
N PRO A 41 29.29 7.98 11.42
CA PRO A 41 28.80 6.68 10.96
C PRO A 41 29.84 5.58 11.17
N THR A 42 29.38 4.45 11.66
CA THR A 42 30.20 3.24 11.92
C THR A 42 30.36 2.36 10.68
N GLY A 43 29.59 2.63 9.61
CA GLY A 43 29.44 1.75 8.45
C GLY A 43 28.49 0.56 8.68
N GLU A 44 28.06 0.30 9.91
CA GLU A 44 27.11 -0.78 10.22
C GLU A 44 25.69 -0.38 9.80
N PRO A 45 24.99 -1.15 8.94
CA PRO A 45 23.63 -0.85 8.54
C PRO A 45 22.63 -1.04 9.69
N VAL A 46 21.60 -0.21 9.70
CA VAL A 46 20.42 -0.34 10.56
C VAL A 46 19.34 -1.03 9.76
N LEU A 47 19.14 -2.32 10.06
CA LEU A 47 18.11 -3.16 9.47
C LEU A 47 17.00 -3.37 10.50
N VAL A 48 15.77 -3.05 10.12
CA VAL A 48 14.59 -3.21 10.98
C VAL A 48 13.65 -4.24 10.36
N ASP A 49 13.34 -5.30 11.11
CA ASP A 49 12.36 -6.30 10.68
C ASP A 49 11.00 -5.65 10.37
N ALA A 50 10.47 -5.90 9.18
CA ALA A 50 9.20 -5.37 8.71
C ALA A 50 8.04 -5.74 9.65
N LYS A 51 8.09 -6.91 10.32
CA LYS A 51 7.09 -7.33 11.31
C LYS A 51 6.97 -6.34 12.47
N ARG A 52 8.02 -5.58 12.80
CA ARG A 52 7.98 -4.56 13.87
C ARG A 52 7.04 -3.40 13.56
N PHE A 53 6.73 -3.15 12.29
CA PHE A 53 5.75 -2.14 11.92
C PHE A 53 4.30 -2.59 12.11
N THR A 54 4.04 -3.89 12.37
CA THR A 54 2.70 -4.35 12.79
C THR A 54 2.29 -3.76 14.13
N THR A 55 3.26 -3.39 14.98
CA THR A 55 3.05 -2.65 16.22
C THR A 55 3.08 -1.14 16.04
N HIS A 56 2.96 -0.64 14.81
CA HIS A 56 2.95 0.79 14.48
C HIS A 56 4.28 1.51 14.76
N ALA A 57 4.44 2.68 14.14
CA ALA A 57 5.60 3.54 14.33
C ALA A 57 5.18 5.01 14.45
N VAL A 58 5.93 5.78 15.24
CA VAL A 58 5.77 7.22 15.36
C VAL A 58 7.07 7.91 14.97
N CYS A 59 6.99 8.92 14.10
CA CYS A 59 8.15 9.72 13.70
C CYS A 59 7.96 11.18 14.14
N VAL A 60 8.80 11.62 15.07
CA VAL A 60 8.77 12.99 15.60
C VAL A 60 10.05 13.71 15.20
N GLY A 61 9.93 14.88 14.59
CA GLY A 61 11.08 15.71 14.29
C GLY A 61 10.65 16.98 13.57
N MET A 62 11.25 18.11 13.92
CA MET A 62 10.82 19.39 13.34
C MET A 62 11.27 19.54 11.89
N THR A 63 10.88 20.64 11.26
CA THR A 63 11.35 21.04 9.94
C THR A 63 12.87 20.98 9.84
N GLY A 64 13.37 20.32 8.79
CA GLY A 64 14.81 20.15 8.55
C GLY A 64 15.48 19.04 9.34
N SER A 65 14.79 18.33 10.26
CA SER A 65 15.36 17.19 11.00
C SER A 65 15.71 15.99 10.12
N GLY A 66 15.14 15.89 8.91
CA GLY A 66 15.31 14.76 7.99
C GLY A 66 14.10 13.81 7.96
N LYS A 67 13.00 14.15 8.65
CA LYS A 67 11.78 13.33 8.75
C LYS A 67 11.28 12.82 7.38
N THR A 68 11.15 13.70 6.40
CA THR A 68 10.71 13.36 5.04
C THR A 68 11.58 12.28 4.40
N GLY A 69 12.91 12.38 4.54
CA GLY A 69 13.84 11.37 4.01
C GLY A 69 13.68 10.01 4.69
N LEU A 70 13.45 9.99 6.01
CA LEU A 70 13.17 8.75 6.73
C LEU A 70 11.85 8.11 6.28
N LEU A 71 10.77 8.89 6.15
CA LEU A 71 9.47 8.39 5.71
C LEU A 71 9.53 7.85 4.27
N ILE A 72 10.18 8.55 3.35
CA ILE A 72 10.41 8.07 1.99
C ILE A 72 11.27 6.81 1.98
N GLY A 73 12.31 6.75 2.82
CA GLY A 73 13.09 5.53 3.02
C GLY A 73 12.22 4.34 3.44
N LEU A 74 11.29 4.53 4.39
CA LEU A 74 10.34 3.49 4.79
C LEU A 74 9.43 3.04 3.64
N ILE A 75 8.89 3.99 2.87
CA ILE A 75 8.04 3.70 1.72
C ILE A 75 8.81 2.90 0.65
N GLU A 76 10.05 3.29 0.38
CA GLU A 76 10.94 2.61 -0.56
C GLU A 76 11.26 1.17 -0.13
N GLU A 77 11.59 0.94 1.14
CA GLU A 77 11.87 -0.41 1.65
C GLU A 77 10.61 -1.29 1.65
N ALA A 78 9.46 -0.71 2.03
CA ALA A 78 8.18 -1.41 1.98
C ALA A 78 7.84 -1.85 0.55
N ALA A 79 8.00 -0.96 -0.43
CA ALA A 79 7.78 -1.25 -1.84
C ALA A 79 8.71 -2.37 -2.36
N ILE A 80 10.02 -2.33 -2.03
CA ILE A 80 10.97 -3.38 -2.41
C ILE A 80 10.60 -4.74 -1.80
N ASP A 81 10.07 -4.78 -0.57
CA ASP A 81 9.58 -6.03 0.06
C ASP A 81 8.14 -6.41 -0.39
N GLY A 82 7.59 -5.75 -1.40
CA GLY A 82 6.25 -6.04 -1.93
C GLY A 82 5.10 -5.66 -0.98
N ILE A 83 5.34 -4.71 -0.08
CA ILE A 83 4.39 -4.22 0.90
C ILE A 83 3.73 -2.95 0.37
N PRO A 84 2.44 -2.98 0.04
CA PRO A 84 1.75 -1.79 -0.42
C PRO A 84 1.64 -0.76 0.70
N THR A 85 1.73 0.50 0.30
CA THR A 85 1.76 1.63 1.23
C THR A 85 0.79 2.70 0.79
N LEU A 86 -0.17 3.02 1.65
CA LEU A 86 -1.04 4.16 1.53
C LEU A 86 -0.44 5.33 2.31
N VAL A 87 -0.16 6.43 1.61
CA VAL A 87 0.51 7.61 2.17
C VAL A 87 -0.43 8.80 2.13
N ILE A 88 -0.63 9.48 3.26
CA ILE A 88 -1.36 10.74 3.35
C ILE A 88 -0.35 11.88 3.43
N ASP A 89 -0.37 12.76 2.43
CA ASP A 89 0.62 13.82 2.26
C ASP A 89 -0.03 15.22 2.26
N PRO A 90 -0.21 15.84 3.43
CA PRO A 90 -0.73 17.20 3.55
C PRO A 90 0.28 18.29 3.17
N LYS A 91 1.56 17.94 3.00
CA LYS A 91 2.64 18.90 2.71
C LYS A 91 3.10 18.85 1.26
N GLY A 92 2.83 17.76 0.54
CA GLY A 92 3.22 17.55 -0.85
C GLY A 92 4.66 17.05 -1.03
N ASP A 93 5.32 16.66 0.06
CA ASP A 93 6.73 16.25 0.07
C ASP A 93 6.93 14.76 -0.24
N LEU A 94 5.97 13.90 0.10
CA LEU A 94 6.10 12.45 -0.02
C LEU A 94 5.82 11.95 -1.43
N ALA A 95 5.13 12.75 -2.25
CA ALA A 95 4.99 12.49 -3.69
C ALA A 95 6.35 12.46 -4.42
N ASN A 96 7.41 13.00 -3.81
CA ASN A 96 8.78 12.87 -4.30
C ASN A 96 9.25 11.41 -4.45
N VAL A 97 8.61 10.42 -3.81
CA VAL A 97 8.98 9.00 -3.99
C VAL A 97 8.94 8.55 -5.46
N LEU A 98 8.06 9.17 -6.27
CA LEU A 98 7.98 8.94 -7.72
C LEU A 98 9.11 9.62 -8.52
N LEU A 99 9.87 10.54 -7.93
CA LEU A 99 11.04 11.17 -8.53
C LEU A 99 12.29 10.29 -8.32
N SER A 100 12.18 9.01 -8.66
CA SER A 100 13.26 8.03 -8.54
C SER A 100 13.74 7.61 -9.92
N PHE A 101 15.02 7.84 -10.20
CA PHE A 101 15.59 7.75 -11.55
C PHE A 101 16.66 6.65 -11.65
N PRO A 102 16.37 5.50 -12.25
CA PRO A 102 17.32 4.40 -12.35
C PRO A 102 18.66 4.71 -13.04
N ASN A 103 18.63 5.60 -14.04
CA ASN A 103 19.82 5.95 -14.81
C ASN A 103 20.67 7.03 -14.13
N LEU A 104 20.09 7.74 -13.15
CA LEU A 104 20.71 8.87 -12.45
C LEU A 104 21.31 9.90 -13.43
N ALA A 105 20.71 10.05 -14.61
CA ALA A 105 21.25 10.93 -15.64
C ALA A 105 20.89 12.39 -15.30
N PRO A 106 21.75 13.37 -15.62
CA PRO A 106 21.44 14.79 -15.43
C PRO A 106 20.09 15.20 -16.04
N THR A 107 19.75 14.63 -17.20
CA THR A 107 18.47 14.86 -17.90
C THR A 107 17.25 14.40 -17.11
N ASP A 108 17.40 13.44 -16.19
CA ASP A 108 16.30 12.96 -15.35
C ASP A 108 15.94 14.00 -14.28
N PHE A 109 16.94 14.72 -13.75
CA PHE A 109 16.77 15.75 -12.72
C PHE A 109 16.34 17.10 -13.31
N LEU A 110 16.82 17.43 -14.51
CA LEU A 110 16.64 18.74 -15.15
C LEU A 110 15.20 19.29 -15.10
N PRO A 111 14.12 18.52 -15.39
CA PRO A 111 12.75 19.02 -15.36
C PRO A 111 12.25 19.43 -13.97
N TRP A 112 12.94 18.99 -12.93
CA TRP A 112 12.56 19.14 -11.52
C TRP A 112 13.44 20.16 -10.79
N LEU A 113 14.44 20.74 -11.45
CA LEU A 113 15.27 21.78 -10.86
C LEU A 113 14.59 23.16 -10.91
N GLU A 114 14.88 23.97 -9.90
CA GLU A 114 14.38 25.35 -9.85
C GLU A 114 15.35 26.28 -10.60
N PRO A 115 14.89 27.02 -11.63
CA PRO A 115 15.74 27.98 -12.34
C PRO A 115 16.35 29.06 -11.43
N GLU A 116 15.62 29.46 -10.39
CA GLU A 116 16.09 30.44 -9.40
C GLU A 116 17.21 29.88 -8.50
N ALA A 117 17.30 28.56 -8.31
CA ALA A 117 18.44 27.96 -7.62
C ALA A 117 19.73 28.09 -8.46
N ALA A 118 19.65 27.80 -9.76
CA ALA A 118 20.78 27.95 -10.68
C ALA A 118 21.27 29.42 -10.76
N LYS A 119 20.32 30.37 -10.86
CA LYS A 119 20.63 31.81 -10.84
C LYS A 119 21.32 32.26 -9.55
N ARG A 120 20.87 31.79 -8.37
CA ARG A 120 21.48 32.11 -7.08
C ARG A 120 22.92 31.62 -6.96
N GLU A 121 23.22 30.47 -7.57
CA GLU A 121 24.57 29.89 -7.59
C GLU A 121 25.44 30.40 -8.74
N GLY A 122 24.89 31.21 -9.65
CA GLY A 122 25.60 31.75 -10.81
C GLY A 122 26.00 30.71 -11.85
N ILE A 123 25.23 29.62 -11.97
CA ILE A 123 25.48 28.49 -12.88
C ILE A 123 24.30 28.27 -13.84
N SER A 124 24.50 27.50 -14.92
CA SER A 124 23.39 27.10 -15.80
C SER A 124 22.49 26.04 -15.14
N LEU A 125 21.28 25.86 -15.68
CA LEU A 125 20.36 24.83 -15.17
C LEU A 125 20.89 23.42 -15.47
N GLU A 126 21.56 23.25 -16.61
CA GLU A 126 22.23 22.02 -17.02
C GLU A 126 23.41 21.69 -16.08
N GLU A 127 24.23 22.68 -15.71
CA GLU A 127 25.31 22.50 -14.73
C GLU A 127 24.76 22.13 -13.34
N LEU A 128 23.63 22.70 -12.94
CA LEU A 128 22.94 22.31 -11.71
C LEU A 128 22.44 20.86 -11.79
N ALA A 129 21.99 20.41 -12.96
CA ALA A 129 21.56 19.02 -13.20
C ALA A 129 22.72 18.04 -13.08
N ASP A 130 23.86 18.36 -13.69
CA ASP A 130 25.09 17.55 -13.58
C ASP A 130 25.54 17.41 -12.13
N ARG A 131 25.57 18.53 -11.39
CA ARG A 131 25.92 18.52 -9.96
C ARG A 131 24.92 17.72 -9.13
N THR A 132 23.64 17.83 -9.42
CA THR A 132 22.57 17.11 -8.69
C THR A 132 22.66 15.62 -8.94
N ALA A 133 22.81 15.20 -10.20
CA ALA A 133 23.00 13.81 -10.58
C ALA A 133 24.22 13.18 -9.91
N LYS A 134 25.36 13.89 -9.92
CA LYS A 134 26.57 13.45 -9.22
C LYS A 134 26.36 13.32 -7.72
N LYS A 135 25.76 14.35 -7.09
CA LYS A 135 25.46 14.34 -5.65
C LYS A 135 24.57 13.16 -5.24
N TRP A 136 23.56 12.85 -6.04
CA TRP A 136 22.67 11.71 -5.78
C TRP A 136 23.38 10.37 -5.99
N THR A 137 24.18 10.25 -7.06
CA THR A 137 24.99 9.06 -7.34
C THR A 137 25.97 8.76 -6.21
N ASP A 138 26.73 9.77 -5.78
CA ASP A 138 27.72 9.64 -4.69
C ASP A 138 27.02 9.32 -3.36
N GLY A 139 25.86 9.94 -3.09
CA GLY A 139 25.06 9.70 -1.89
C GLY A 139 24.47 8.28 -1.81
N LEU A 140 23.93 7.78 -2.93
CA LEU A 140 23.44 6.40 -3.03
C LEU A 140 24.59 5.41 -2.82
N ALA A 141 25.71 5.60 -3.51
CA ALA A 141 26.89 4.75 -3.36
C ALA A 141 27.42 4.74 -1.91
N ALA A 142 27.48 5.90 -1.25
CA ALA A 142 27.89 6.01 0.15
C ALA A 142 26.96 5.28 1.13
N SER A 143 25.69 5.07 0.74
CA SER A 143 24.72 4.28 1.50
C SER A 143 24.55 2.84 1.00
N GLY A 144 25.41 2.37 0.08
CA GLY A 144 25.41 1.01 -0.44
C GLY A 144 24.37 0.75 -1.54
N GLN A 145 23.76 1.79 -2.10
CA GLN A 145 22.67 1.69 -3.06
C GLN A 145 23.13 2.05 -4.49
N SER A 146 22.36 1.61 -5.48
CA SER A 146 22.65 1.79 -6.90
C SER A 146 21.39 2.04 -7.72
N GLY A 147 21.55 2.47 -8.96
CA GLY A 147 20.44 2.59 -9.92
C GLY A 147 19.67 1.28 -10.16
N GLU A 148 20.33 0.13 -10.00
CA GLU A 148 19.68 -1.19 -10.05
C GLU A 148 18.63 -1.36 -8.95
N ARG A 149 18.94 -0.89 -7.74
CA ARG A 149 18.00 -0.93 -6.61
C ARG A 149 16.75 -0.08 -6.91
N ILE A 150 16.92 1.02 -7.65
CA ILE A 150 15.81 1.87 -8.11
C ILE A 150 14.95 1.14 -9.15
N ARG A 151 15.54 0.37 -10.08
CA ARG A 151 14.75 -0.46 -11.02
C ARG A 151 13.93 -1.50 -10.27
N ARG A 152 14.56 -2.22 -9.33
CA ARG A 152 13.87 -3.19 -8.48
C ARG A 152 12.72 -2.57 -7.70
N LEU A 153 12.87 -1.34 -7.21
CA LEU A 153 11.79 -0.59 -6.57
C LEU A 153 10.58 -0.39 -7.52
N HIS A 154 10.80 0.00 -8.77
CA HIS A 154 9.74 0.20 -9.77
C HIS A 154 9.12 -1.12 -10.26
N GLU A 155 9.92 -2.18 -10.32
CA GLU A 155 9.47 -3.53 -10.66
C GLU A 155 8.59 -4.12 -9.55
N ALA A 156 8.93 -3.89 -8.28
CA ALA A 156 8.24 -4.46 -7.13
C ALA A 156 6.88 -3.81 -6.82
N ALA A 157 6.73 -2.49 -7.05
CA ALA A 157 5.49 -1.78 -6.75
C ALA A 157 5.14 -0.71 -7.79
N GLU A 158 3.85 -0.54 -8.07
CA GLU A 158 3.36 0.62 -8.83
C GLU A 158 3.33 1.85 -7.92
N MET A 159 3.82 3.00 -8.38
CA MET A 159 3.69 4.25 -7.62
C MET A 159 2.66 5.15 -8.27
N ALA A 160 1.75 5.68 -7.46
CA ALA A 160 0.67 6.53 -7.93
C ALA A 160 0.44 7.72 -6.99
N VAL A 161 0.15 8.89 -7.57
CA VAL A 161 -0.29 10.07 -6.81
C VAL A 161 -1.78 10.29 -7.02
N TYR A 162 -2.52 10.31 -5.92
CA TYR A 162 -3.94 10.57 -5.86
C TYR A 162 -4.21 11.98 -5.36
N THR A 163 -5.20 12.64 -5.98
CA THR A 163 -5.58 14.01 -5.64
C THR A 163 -7.10 14.13 -5.47
N PRO A 164 -7.66 13.88 -4.28
CA PRO A 164 -9.10 14.03 -4.05
C PRO A 164 -9.57 15.46 -4.34
N GLY A 165 -10.73 15.61 -4.98
CA GLY A 165 -11.27 16.93 -5.36
C GLY A 165 -10.43 17.66 -6.42
N SER A 166 -9.52 16.96 -7.11
CA SER A 166 -8.72 17.50 -8.20
C SER A 166 -8.41 16.44 -9.26
N ARG A 167 -8.07 16.88 -10.47
CA ARG A 167 -7.65 16.02 -11.59
C ARG A 167 -6.16 16.20 -11.93
N THR A 168 -5.37 16.77 -11.01
CA THR A 168 -3.92 16.97 -11.22
C THR A 168 -3.15 15.67 -11.09
N GLY A 169 -3.57 14.78 -10.19
CA GLY A 169 -3.15 13.38 -10.14
C GLY A 169 -4.30 12.45 -10.51
N ARG A 170 -4.27 11.22 -10.00
CA ARG A 170 -5.40 10.28 -10.11
C ARG A 170 -6.57 10.78 -9.25
N PRO A 171 -7.76 11.03 -9.83
CA PRO A 171 -8.91 11.52 -9.07
C PRO A 171 -9.49 10.42 -8.17
N LEU A 172 -9.98 10.82 -6.99
CA LEU A 172 -10.67 9.93 -6.05
C LEU A 172 -12.15 10.32 -5.93
N ALA A 173 -13.01 9.37 -6.30
CA ALA A 173 -14.46 9.46 -6.20
C ALA A 173 -14.91 9.15 -4.77
N MET A 174 -14.89 10.17 -3.90
CA MET A 174 -15.31 10.02 -2.50
C MET A 174 -16.82 10.03 -2.31
N LEU A 175 -17.54 10.73 -3.18
CA LEU A 175 -18.99 10.86 -3.15
C LEU A 175 -19.66 10.11 -4.32
N GLY A 176 -18.88 9.39 -5.12
CA GLY A 176 -19.37 8.59 -6.25
C GLY A 176 -20.22 7.40 -5.81
N SER A 177 -19.95 6.82 -4.64
CA SER A 177 -20.77 5.79 -4.01
C SER A 177 -20.83 6.04 -2.51
N LEU A 178 -22.05 6.11 -1.98
CA LEU A 178 -22.37 6.10 -0.55
C LEU A 178 -23.07 4.77 -0.18
N ASP A 179 -22.80 3.73 -0.96
CA ASP A 179 -23.46 2.42 -0.82
C ASP A 179 -23.23 1.82 0.56
N ALA A 180 -24.12 0.89 0.91
CA ALA A 180 -23.99 0.12 2.13
C ALA A 180 -22.62 -0.60 2.16
N PRO A 181 -21.93 -0.59 3.32
CA PRO A 181 -20.68 -1.32 3.46
C PRO A 181 -20.92 -2.84 3.35
N PRO A 182 -19.87 -3.66 3.20
CA PRO A 182 -20.00 -5.12 3.19
C PRO A 182 -20.80 -5.65 4.39
N ALA A 183 -21.48 -6.79 4.21
CA ALA A 183 -22.38 -7.39 5.21
C ALA A 183 -21.76 -7.48 6.62
N ALA A 184 -20.47 -7.81 6.72
CA ALA A 184 -19.76 -7.87 8.01
C ALA A 184 -19.82 -6.57 8.83
N ILE A 185 -19.90 -5.40 8.17
CA ILE A 185 -20.02 -4.10 8.81
C ILE A 185 -21.49 -3.70 8.92
N LEU A 186 -22.29 -4.00 7.89
CA LEU A 186 -23.71 -3.65 7.88
C LEU A 186 -24.49 -4.38 9.00
N ASP A 187 -24.12 -5.62 9.30
CA ASP A 187 -24.75 -6.47 10.31
C ASP A 187 -24.27 -6.16 11.73
N ASP A 188 -23.10 -5.51 11.89
CA ASP A 188 -22.58 -5.03 13.17
C ASP A 188 -23.13 -3.62 13.47
N PRO A 189 -24.02 -3.45 14.48
CA PRO A 189 -24.62 -2.16 14.77
C PRO A 189 -23.63 -1.06 15.18
N GLU A 190 -22.51 -1.42 15.81
CA GLU A 190 -21.49 -0.46 16.25
C GLU A 190 -20.63 -0.03 15.06
N ALA A 191 -20.16 -0.99 14.26
CA ALA A 191 -19.38 -0.70 13.05
C ALA A 191 -20.20 0.08 12.02
N ARG A 192 -21.47 -0.29 11.83
CA ARG A 192 -22.40 0.44 10.95
C ARG A 192 -22.55 1.89 11.40
N ARG A 193 -22.77 2.13 12.70
CA ARG A 193 -22.91 3.48 13.25
C ARG A 193 -21.63 4.30 13.05
N GLU A 194 -20.47 3.75 13.39
CA GLU A 194 -19.17 4.41 13.21
C GLU A 194 -18.96 4.82 11.74
N ARG A 195 -19.33 3.94 10.79
CA ARG A 195 -19.25 4.23 9.36
C ARG A 195 -20.20 5.34 8.91
N ILE A 196 -21.45 5.33 9.38
CA ILE A 196 -22.44 6.38 9.08
C ILE A 196 -21.97 7.72 9.62
N GLU A 197 -21.55 7.77 10.88
CA GLU A 197 -21.09 9.01 11.52
C GLU A 197 -19.92 9.62 10.75
N SER A 198 -18.94 8.79 10.35
CA SER A 198 -17.80 9.21 9.54
C SER A 198 -18.20 9.79 8.18
N LEU A 199 -19.12 9.12 7.46
CA LEU A 199 -19.62 9.57 6.16
C LEU A 199 -20.39 10.88 6.26
N VAL A 200 -21.31 10.97 7.22
CA VAL A 200 -22.14 12.16 7.42
C VAL A 200 -21.31 13.36 7.85
N SER A 201 -20.35 13.17 8.76
CA SER A 201 -19.43 14.25 9.16
C SER A 201 -18.62 14.76 7.97
N ALA A 202 -18.16 13.87 7.10
CA ALA A 202 -17.43 14.29 5.91
C ALA A 202 -18.32 15.06 4.91
N ILE A 203 -19.56 14.61 4.70
CA ILE A 203 -20.54 15.29 3.84
C ILE A 203 -20.85 16.70 4.39
N LEU A 204 -21.13 16.82 5.69
CA LEU A 204 -21.43 18.12 6.31
C LEU A 204 -20.24 19.08 6.24
N ALA A 205 -19.02 18.59 6.47
CA ALA A 205 -17.81 19.37 6.35
C ALA A 205 -17.57 19.88 4.91
N LEU A 206 -17.88 19.08 3.89
CA LEU A 206 -17.81 19.53 2.48
C LEU A 206 -18.77 20.68 2.17
N VAL A 207 -19.90 20.76 2.89
CA VAL A 207 -20.92 21.80 2.74
C VAL A 207 -20.65 23.00 3.65
N GLY A 208 -19.57 22.95 4.44
CA GLY A 208 -19.23 24.00 5.40
C GLY A 208 -20.16 24.05 6.61
N ILE A 209 -20.82 22.92 6.93
CA ILE A 209 -21.63 22.76 8.14
C ILE A 209 -20.78 22.03 9.18
N ASP A 210 -20.54 22.69 10.31
CA ASP A 210 -19.88 22.05 11.46
C ASP A 210 -20.89 21.15 12.19
N GLY A 211 -20.91 19.87 11.81
CA GLY A 211 -21.82 18.87 12.35
C GLY A 211 -21.11 17.96 13.33
N GLU A 212 -21.07 18.33 14.61
CA GLU A 212 -20.52 17.46 15.66
C GLU A 212 -21.40 16.19 15.79
N PRO A 213 -20.82 14.97 15.69
CA PRO A 213 -21.55 13.71 15.77
C PRO A 213 -22.44 13.62 17.01
N GLY A 214 -23.71 13.28 16.80
CA GLY A 214 -24.69 13.12 17.89
C GLY A 214 -25.16 14.41 18.57
N ARG A 215 -24.62 15.60 18.20
CA ARG A 215 -25.04 16.90 18.74
C ARG A 215 -25.73 17.78 17.70
N SER A 216 -25.26 17.77 16.46
CA SER A 216 -25.90 18.52 15.37
C SER A 216 -27.20 17.83 14.93
N ARG A 217 -28.28 18.62 14.79
CA ARG A 217 -29.57 18.14 14.29
C ARG A 217 -29.46 17.64 12.85
N GLU A 218 -28.66 18.30 12.02
CA GLU A 218 -28.35 17.93 10.65
C GLU A 218 -27.61 16.58 10.60
N HIS A 219 -26.63 16.39 11.48
CA HIS A 219 -25.86 15.15 11.57
C HIS A 219 -26.74 13.97 11.94
N VAL A 220 -27.58 14.11 12.98
CA VAL A 220 -28.51 13.07 13.41
C VAL A 220 -29.52 12.74 12.30
N LEU A 221 -30.07 13.76 11.62
CA LEU A 221 -31.01 13.56 10.53
C LEU A 221 -30.38 12.76 9.38
N LEU A 222 -29.24 13.22 8.84
CA LEU A 222 -28.55 12.56 7.73
C LEU A 222 -28.10 11.14 8.10
N SER A 223 -27.64 10.93 9.34
CA SER A 223 -27.27 9.60 9.83
C SER A 223 -28.46 8.64 9.84
N THR A 224 -29.63 9.12 10.28
CA THR A 224 -30.86 8.31 10.31
C THR A 224 -31.37 8.00 8.91
N ILE A 225 -31.30 8.97 7.98
CA ILE A 225 -31.66 8.76 6.58
C ILE A 225 -30.75 7.71 5.93
N LEU A 226 -29.43 7.84 6.12
CA LEU A 226 -28.47 6.92 5.53
C LEU A 226 -28.63 5.49 6.07
N ASP A 227 -28.87 5.33 7.38
CA ASP A 227 -29.16 4.02 7.99
C ASP A 227 -30.43 3.38 7.38
N ALA A 228 -31.49 4.17 7.17
CA ALA A 228 -32.72 3.70 6.57
C ALA A 228 -32.54 3.30 5.09
N LEU A 229 -31.81 4.09 4.32
CA LEU A 229 -31.49 3.80 2.92
C LEU A 229 -30.66 2.51 2.80
N TRP A 230 -29.64 2.32 3.63
CA TRP A 230 -28.84 1.08 3.62
C TRP A 230 -29.65 -0.16 3.99
N LYS A 231 -30.54 -0.06 4.98
CA LYS A 231 -31.44 -1.16 5.36
C LYS A 231 -32.45 -1.53 4.26
N SER A 232 -32.78 -0.59 3.37
CA SER A 232 -33.66 -0.86 2.23
C SER A 232 -33.00 -1.65 1.09
N GLY A 233 -31.66 -1.82 1.12
CA GLY A 233 -30.91 -2.48 0.05
C GLY A 233 -30.80 -1.66 -1.24
N GLN A 234 -31.19 -0.38 -1.23
CA GLN A 234 -31.02 0.51 -2.38
C GLN A 234 -29.55 0.93 -2.54
N LYS A 235 -29.12 1.11 -3.80
CA LYS A 235 -27.86 1.79 -4.10
C LYS A 235 -27.98 3.25 -3.68
N VAL A 236 -26.98 3.77 -2.98
CA VAL A 236 -26.98 5.12 -2.44
C VAL A 236 -25.81 5.89 -3.00
N ASP A 237 -26.11 7.00 -3.65
CA ASP A 237 -25.13 8.00 -4.08
C ASP A 237 -25.46 9.35 -3.42
N PHE A 238 -24.61 10.36 -3.64
CA PHE A 238 -24.84 11.69 -3.12
C PHE A 238 -26.20 12.27 -3.59
N GLY A 239 -26.57 12.05 -4.85
CA GLY A 239 -27.83 12.54 -5.41
C GLY A 239 -29.06 11.92 -4.73
N THR A 240 -28.99 10.63 -4.38
CA THR A 240 -30.04 9.89 -3.68
C THR A 240 -30.21 10.43 -2.28
N LEU A 241 -29.11 10.70 -1.56
CA LEU A 241 -29.16 11.34 -0.25
C LEU A 241 -29.81 12.73 -0.34
N VAL A 242 -29.40 13.59 -1.28
CA VAL A 242 -29.96 14.94 -1.47
C VAL A 242 -31.46 14.89 -1.74
N ARG A 243 -31.92 13.96 -2.60
CA ARG A 243 -33.35 13.76 -2.90
C ARG A 243 -34.14 13.21 -1.71
N ALA A 244 -33.51 12.44 -0.83
CA ALA A 244 -34.15 11.89 0.35
C ALA A 244 -34.33 12.92 1.47
N VAL A 245 -33.49 13.97 1.58
CA VAL A 245 -33.57 14.92 2.71
C VAL A 245 -34.94 15.62 2.85
N PRO A 246 -35.58 16.15 1.80
CA PRO A 246 -36.88 16.84 1.94
C PRO A 246 -38.02 15.92 2.41
N ALA A 247 -38.02 14.67 1.91
CA ALA A 247 -39.02 13.65 2.17
C ALA A 247 -38.33 12.32 2.54
N PRO A 248 -37.76 12.23 3.75
CA PRO A 248 -36.93 11.10 4.12
C PRO A 248 -37.79 9.85 4.42
N PRO A 249 -37.23 8.64 4.24
CA PRO A 249 -37.94 7.38 4.49
C PRO A 249 -38.05 7.06 5.99
N ILE A 250 -38.36 8.06 6.83
CA ILE A 250 -38.47 7.97 8.29
C ILE A 250 -39.61 8.85 8.79
N GLU A 251 -40.35 8.37 9.78
CA GLU A 251 -41.43 9.14 10.42
C GLU A 251 -40.99 9.84 11.72
N ARG A 252 -39.93 9.31 12.35
CA ARG A 252 -39.41 9.75 13.65
C ARG A 252 -37.90 9.72 13.71
N VAL A 253 -37.34 10.59 14.55
CA VAL A 253 -35.92 10.56 14.95
C VAL A 253 -35.86 10.40 16.46
N GLY A 254 -35.39 9.23 16.92
CA GLY A 254 -35.51 8.84 18.31
C GLY A 254 -36.98 8.78 18.75
N PHE A 255 -37.33 9.53 19.80
CA PHE A 255 -38.69 9.59 20.33
C PHE A 255 -39.53 10.76 19.78
N LEU A 256 -38.97 11.58 18.90
CA LEU A 256 -39.64 12.77 18.37
C LEU A 256 -40.14 12.51 16.95
N ASP A 257 -41.34 13.00 16.64
CA ASP A 257 -41.84 13.04 15.26
C ASP A 257 -40.95 13.93 14.40
N LEU A 258 -40.74 13.53 13.14
CA LEU A 258 -39.80 14.19 12.24
C LEU A 258 -40.08 15.70 12.08
N GLU A 259 -41.35 16.11 11.97
CA GLU A 259 -41.71 17.53 11.87
C GLU A 259 -41.32 18.34 13.12
N ASN A 260 -41.35 17.72 14.31
CA ASN A 260 -40.96 18.38 15.55
C ASN A 260 -39.43 18.42 15.70
N PHE A 261 -38.74 17.36 15.26
CA PHE A 261 -37.28 17.27 15.36
C PHE A 261 -36.56 18.10 14.30
N PHE A 262 -37.03 18.09 13.05
CA PHE A 262 -36.44 18.79 11.90
C PHE A 262 -37.53 19.15 10.88
N PRO A 263 -38.18 20.33 11.03
CA PRO A 263 -39.32 20.76 10.22
C PRO A 263 -39.06 20.74 8.70
N ALA A 264 -40.10 20.58 7.89
CA ALA A 264 -39.99 20.54 6.43
C ALA A 264 -39.22 21.71 5.81
N GLY A 265 -39.39 22.93 6.34
CA GLY A 265 -38.65 24.12 5.88
C GLY A 265 -37.14 24.00 6.09
N ASP A 266 -36.72 23.54 7.26
CA ASP A 266 -35.31 23.30 7.58
C ASP A 266 -34.75 22.17 6.70
N ARG A 267 -35.53 21.09 6.48
CA ARG A 267 -35.12 19.97 5.60
C ARG A 267 -34.88 20.46 4.18
N PHE A 268 -35.77 21.28 3.65
CA PHE A 268 -35.60 21.88 2.33
C PHE A 268 -34.36 22.79 2.26
N ALA A 269 -34.11 23.57 3.32
CA ALA A 269 -32.90 24.41 3.40
C ALA A 269 -31.61 23.56 3.42
N LEU A 270 -31.58 22.45 4.15
CA LEU A 270 -30.44 21.52 4.18
C LEU A 270 -30.23 20.86 2.81
N ALA A 271 -31.29 20.36 2.19
CA ALA A 271 -31.24 19.77 0.84
C ALA A 271 -30.74 20.79 -0.20
N SER A 272 -31.20 22.03 -0.10
CA SER A 272 -30.76 23.13 -0.97
C SER A 272 -29.26 23.42 -0.82
N ARG A 273 -28.75 23.46 0.42
CA ARG A 273 -27.31 23.65 0.69
C ARG A 273 -26.47 22.50 0.11
N LEU A 274 -26.89 21.25 0.31
CA LEU A 274 -26.23 20.08 -0.27
C LEU A 274 -26.23 20.15 -1.81
N ASN A 275 -27.34 20.54 -2.41
CA ASN A 275 -27.46 20.71 -3.85
C ASN A 275 -26.58 21.86 -4.40
N THR A 276 -26.43 22.96 -3.65
CA THR A 276 -25.53 24.06 -4.03
C THR A 276 -24.08 23.58 -4.14
N VAL A 277 -23.65 22.69 -3.25
CA VAL A 277 -22.30 22.09 -3.32
C VAL A 277 -22.19 21.15 -4.52
N ALA A 278 -23.22 20.36 -4.81
CA ALA A 278 -23.24 19.51 -6.02
C ALA A 278 -23.17 20.32 -7.32
N ALA A 279 -23.79 21.50 -7.34
CA ALA A 279 -23.78 22.41 -8.46
C ALA A 279 -22.51 23.29 -8.53
N ALA A 280 -21.64 23.24 -7.50
CA ALA A 280 -20.44 24.07 -7.46
C ALA A 280 -19.40 23.57 -8.48
N PRO A 281 -18.70 24.49 -9.18
CA PRO A 281 -17.60 24.11 -10.07
C PRO A 281 -16.55 23.27 -9.34
N GLY A 282 -16.19 22.12 -9.92
CA GLY A 282 -15.22 21.19 -9.35
C GLY A 282 -15.80 20.10 -8.45
N PHE A 283 -17.12 20.08 -8.22
CA PHE A 283 -17.78 18.97 -7.52
C PHE A 283 -17.60 17.63 -8.25
N ASP A 284 -17.58 17.65 -9.59
CA ASP A 284 -17.31 16.46 -10.42
C ASP A 284 -16.01 15.75 -10.03
N ALA A 285 -14.99 16.47 -9.52
CA ALA A 285 -13.74 15.84 -9.08
C ALA A 285 -13.84 15.09 -7.74
N TRP A 286 -14.97 15.18 -7.04
CA TRP A 286 -15.29 14.39 -5.84
C TRP A 286 -16.18 13.18 -6.14
N VAL A 287 -16.82 13.15 -7.31
CA VAL A 287 -17.75 12.11 -7.75
C VAL A 287 -17.11 11.23 -8.83
N ASP A 288 -16.34 11.82 -9.73
CA ASP A 288 -15.62 11.13 -10.80
C ASP A 288 -14.23 10.69 -10.33
N GLY A 289 -13.85 9.46 -10.66
CA GLY A 289 -12.53 8.92 -10.40
C GLY A 289 -12.55 7.50 -9.87
N GLU A 290 -11.40 7.06 -9.35
CA GLU A 290 -11.30 5.77 -8.69
C GLU A 290 -12.06 5.83 -7.35
N PRO A 291 -12.94 4.86 -7.04
CA PRO A 291 -13.67 4.87 -5.78
C PRO A 291 -12.72 4.80 -4.58
N LEU A 292 -13.14 5.35 -3.44
CA LEU A 292 -12.39 5.25 -2.18
C LEU A 292 -12.44 3.82 -1.60
N ASP A 293 -11.76 2.89 -2.28
CA ASP A 293 -11.60 1.49 -1.92
C ASP A 293 -10.12 1.20 -1.65
N LEU A 294 -9.81 0.82 -0.40
CA LEU A 294 -8.42 0.55 -0.02
C LEU A 294 -7.79 -0.63 -0.72
N SER A 295 -8.56 -1.65 -1.11
CA SER A 295 -7.99 -2.79 -1.83
C SER A 295 -7.43 -2.32 -3.16
N ARG A 296 -8.14 -1.41 -3.85
CA ARG A 296 -7.69 -0.80 -5.10
C ARG A 296 -6.59 0.24 -4.90
N LEU A 297 -6.57 0.95 -3.78
CA LEU A 297 -5.48 1.87 -3.46
C LEU A 297 -4.18 1.16 -3.07
N LEU A 298 -4.28 -0.03 -2.49
CA LEU A 298 -3.11 -0.82 -2.06
C LEU A 298 -2.62 -1.77 -3.16
N TRP A 299 -3.47 -2.25 -4.06
CA TRP A 299 -3.09 -3.18 -5.13
C TRP A 299 -3.67 -2.79 -6.48
N THR A 300 -2.94 -3.11 -7.56
CA THR A 300 -3.44 -2.97 -8.93
C THR A 300 -4.46 -4.07 -9.25
N PRO A 301 -5.27 -3.93 -10.32
CA PRO A 301 -6.17 -4.99 -10.78
C PRO A 301 -5.45 -6.31 -11.11
N GLU A 302 -4.15 -6.27 -11.39
CA GLU A 302 -3.29 -7.44 -11.64
C GLU A 302 -2.72 -8.03 -10.34
N GLY A 303 -2.96 -7.40 -9.19
CA GLY A 303 -2.48 -7.83 -7.88
C GLY A 303 -1.09 -7.31 -7.49
N LYS A 304 -0.51 -6.39 -8.28
CA LYS A 304 0.79 -5.77 -7.97
C LYS A 304 0.64 -4.79 -6.79
N PRO A 305 1.55 -4.77 -5.81
CA PRO A 305 1.52 -3.79 -4.72
C PRO A 305 1.62 -2.35 -5.23
N ARG A 306 0.96 -1.42 -4.54
CA ARG A 306 0.96 0.01 -4.88
C ARG A 306 1.50 0.86 -3.73
N VAL A 307 2.31 1.85 -4.08
CA VAL A 307 2.61 3.03 -3.25
C VAL A 307 1.64 4.13 -3.67
N ALA A 308 0.54 4.27 -2.93
CA ALA A 308 -0.49 5.25 -3.20
C ALA A 308 -0.26 6.50 -2.34
N VAL A 309 0.30 7.55 -2.95
CA VAL A 309 0.49 8.85 -2.30
C VAL A 309 -0.73 9.72 -2.53
N VAL A 310 -1.50 9.95 -1.47
CA VAL A 310 -2.65 10.83 -1.48
C VAL A 310 -2.23 12.23 -1.07
N SER A 311 -2.07 13.11 -2.06
CA SER A 311 -1.78 14.52 -1.82
C SER A 311 -3.06 15.27 -1.47
N ILE A 312 -3.07 15.88 -0.29
CA ILE A 312 -4.19 16.70 0.21
C ILE A 312 -3.76 18.14 0.49
N ALA A 313 -2.58 18.53 0.03
CA ALA A 313 -2.01 19.86 0.23
C ALA A 313 -2.88 20.98 -0.39
N HIS A 314 -3.59 20.68 -1.48
CA HIS A 314 -4.47 21.63 -2.18
C HIS A 314 -5.85 21.80 -1.55
N LEU A 315 -6.24 20.95 -0.59
CA LEU A 315 -7.54 21.01 0.07
C LEU A 315 -7.54 22.02 1.21
N ALA A 316 -8.68 22.70 1.36
CA ALA A 316 -8.97 23.52 2.54
C ALA A 316 -9.08 22.65 3.81
N ASP A 317 -8.82 23.22 4.98
CA ASP A 317 -8.71 22.47 6.24
C ASP A 317 -9.94 21.59 6.56
N ALA A 318 -11.15 22.09 6.35
CA ALA A 318 -12.38 21.33 6.56
C ALA A 318 -12.49 20.12 5.60
N GLN A 319 -12.18 20.33 4.31
CA GLN A 319 -12.19 19.27 3.30
C GLN A 319 -11.10 18.23 3.57
N ARG A 320 -9.93 18.69 4.03
CA ARG A 320 -8.80 17.86 4.42
C ARG A 320 -9.15 16.97 5.61
N MET A 321 -9.78 17.54 6.65
CA MET A 321 -10.30 16.81 7.81
C MET A 321 -11.33 15.75 7.41
N ALA A 322 -12.29 16.12 6.55
CA ALA A 322 -13.29 15.21 6.01
C ALA A 322 -12.64 14.04 5.25
N PHE A 323 -11.67 14.35 4.37
CA PHE A 323 -10.94 13.35 3.59
C PHE A 323 -10.22 12.33 4.49
N VAL A 324 -9.41 12.82 5.43
CA VAL A 324 -8.64 11.95 6.33
C VAL A 324 -9.57 11.07 7.16
N THR A 325 -10.69 11.62 7.64
CA THR A 325 -11.71 10.87 8.39
C THR A 325 -12.25 9.70 7.55
N LEU A 326 -12.64 9.96 6.30
CA LEU A 326 -13.16 8.95 5.39
C LEU A 326 -12.14 7.89 5.04
N LEU A 327 -10.90 8.30 4.74
CA LEU A 327 -9.82 7.37 4.41
C LEU A 327 -9.47 6.47 5.59
N ALA A 328 -9.36 7.04 6.80
CA ALA A 328 -9.12 6.26 8.02
C ALA A 328 -10.29 5.31 8.32
N GLY A 329 -11.54 5.75 8.15
CA GLY A 329 -12.73 4.91 8.30
C GLY A 329 -12.80 3.80 7.25
N ALA A 330 -12.38 4.06 6.01
CA ALA A 330 -12.21 3.04 4.99
C ALA A 330 -11.12 2.03 5.40
N ALA A 331 -10.03 2.49 6.04
CA ALA A 331 -8.94 1.62 6.50
C ALA A 331 -9.40 0.67 7.60
N VAL A 332 -10.22 1.19 8.53
CA VAL A 332 -10.87 0.38 9.56
C VAL A 332 -11.81 -0.66 8.93
N SER A 333 -12.63 -0.25 7.96
CA SER A 333 -13.54 -1.15 7.24
C SER A 333 -12.78 -2.27 6.52
N TRP A 334 -11.74 -1.90 5.76
CA TRP A 334 -10.91 -2.83 5.03
C TRP A 334 -10.17 -3.79 5.95
N MET A 335 -9.55 -3.32 7.05
CA MET A 335 -8.82 -4.21 7.96
C MET A 335 -9.76 -5.24 8.62
N ARG A 336 -11.00 -4.86 8.97
CA ARG A 336 -11.96 -5.78 9.60
C ARG A 336 -12.46 -6.86 8.65
N SER A 337 -12.39 -6.66 7.33
CA SER A 337 -12.72 -7.69 6.34
C SER A 337 -11.57 -8.67 6.08
N GLN A 338 -10.40 -8.42 6.67
CA GLN A 338 -9.21 -9.25 6.51
C GLN A 338 -9.14 -10.37 7.55
N GLY A 339 -8.53 -11.50 7.17
CA GLY A 339 -8.08 -12.51 8.14
C GLY A 339 -6.90 -12.01 8.96
N GLY A 340 -6.84 -12.40 10.25
CA GLY A 340 -5.76 -12.01 11.14
C GLY A 340 -4.40 -12.58 10.74
N THR A 341 -3.32 -11.84 11.03
CA THR A 341 -1.95 -12.22 10.67
C THR A 341 -0.90 -11.57 11.58
N SER A 342 0.26 -12.22 11.71
CA SER A 342 1.44 -11.68 12.40
C SER A 342 2.44 -11.01 11.44
N SER A 343 2.23 -11.12 10.13
CA SER A 343 3.10 -10.53 9.11
C SER A 343 2.58 -9.15 8.68
N LEU A 344 3.51 -8.26 8.28
CA LEU A 344 3.13 -6.94 7.77
C LEU A 344 2.48 -7.05 6.38
N ARG A 345 1.19 -6.75 6.28
CA ARG A 345 0.40 -6.80 5.06
C ARG A 345 0.48 -5.51 4.26
N ALA A 346 0.35 -4.37 4.93
CA ALA A 346 0.30 -3.05 4.31
C ALA A 346 0.74 -1.99 5.32
N LEU A 347 1.14 -0.82 4.81
CA LEU A 347 1.43 0.36 5.61
C LEU A 347 0.38 1.46 5.36
N PHE A 348 -0.16 2.01 6.45
CA PHE A 348 -0.90 3.26 6.48
C PHE A 348 0.02 4.33 7.05
N LEU A 349 0.53 5.22 6.21
CA LEU A 349 1.47 6.26 6.60
C LEU A 349 0.79 7.63 6.49
N MET A 350 0.86 8.42 7.55
CA MET A 350 0.34 9.79 7.55
C MET A 350 1.46 10.76 7.91
N ASP A 351 1.81 11.64 6.97
CA ASP A 351 2.60 12.81 7.32
C ASP A 351 1.74 13.87 8.00
N GLU A 352 2.32 14.54 8.98
CA GLU A 352 1.73 15.58 9.81
C GLU A 352 0.35 15.23 10.38
N VAL A 353 0.34 14.41 11.43
CA VAL A 353 -0.88 14.03 12.18
C VAL A 353 -1.43 15.16 13.08
N PHE A 354 -0.71 16.29 13.20
CA PHE A 354 -1.18 17.44 13.97
C PHE A 354 -2.57 17.91 13.51
N GLY A 355 -3.45 18.19 14.48
CA GLY A 355 -4.84 18.57 14.25
C GLY A 355 -5.81 17.40 14.09
N TYR A 356 -5.35 16.21 13.69
CA TYR A 356 -6.18 15.01 13.54
C TYR A 356 -6.21 14.15 14.80
N LEU A 357 -5.12 14.19 15.58
CA LEU A 357 -5.01 13.47 16.85
C LEU A 357 -4.62 14.39 18.04
N PRO A 358 -5.40 15.45 18.33
CA PRO A 358 -5.12 16.36 19.43
C PRO A 358 -5.38 15.69 20.81
N PRO A 359 -4.69 16.10 21.88
CA PRO A 359 -4.83 15.48 23.20
C PRO A 359 -6.18 15.76 23.88
N THR A 360 -6.77 16.94 23.68
CA THR A 360 -7.98 17.40 24.39
C THR A 360 -9.22 17.48 23.52
N ALA A 361 -9.07 17.83 22.24
CA ALA A 361 -10.19 17.89 21.30
C ALA A 361 -10.51 16.50 20.72
N ASN A 362 -11.72 16.36 20.17
CA ASN A 362 -12.19 15.13 19.54
C ASN A 362 -12.68 15.38 18.11
N PRO A 363 -11.78 15.73 17.17
CA PRO A 363 -12.16 15.87 15.76
C PRO A 363 -12.63 14.52 15.20
N PRO A 364 -13.42 14.52 14.12
CA PRO A 364 -14.02 13.30 13.57
C PRO A 364 -12.98 12.25 13.12
N SER A 365 -11.76 12.68 12.77
CA SER A 365 -10.65 11.79 12.40
C SER A 365 -10.02 11.05 13.59
N LYS A 366 -10.20 11.54 14.82
CA LYS A 366 -9.52 10.98 16.00
C LYS A 366 -9.94 9.54 16.29
N THR A 367 -11.24 9.27 16.31
CA THR A 367 -11.79 7.93 16.57
C THR A 367 -11.25 6.88 15.61
N PRO A 368 -11.39 6.99 14.27
CA PRO A 368 -10.90 5.96 13.35
C PRO A 368 -9.38 5.79 13.41
N ILE A 369 -8.60 6.86 13.57
CA ILE A 369 -7.13 6.76 13.72
C ILE A 369 -6.77 5.99 15.00
N LEU A 370 -7.44 6.26 16.13
CA LEU A 370 -7.23 5.50 17.37
C LEU A 370 -7.67 4.04 17.24
N THR A 371 -8.74 3.76 16.49
CA THR A 371 -9.19 2.40 16.17
C THR A 371 -8.09 1.66 15.40
N LEU A 372 -7.48 2.29 14.38
CA LEU A 372 -6.32 1.73 13.67
C LEU A 372 -5.17 1.45 14.63
N MET A 373 -4.76 2.43 15.45
CA MET A 373 -3.65 2.27 16.42
C MET A 373 -3.90 1.19 17.49
N LYS A 374 -5.14 0.78 17.73
CA LYS A 374 -5.49 -0.26 18.72
C LYS A 374 -5.67 -1.65 18.10
N GLN A 375 -6.23 -1.72 16.90
CA GLN A 375 -6.73 -2.98 16.34
C GLN A 375 -5.96 -3.43 15.09
N ALA A 376 -5.32 -2.52 14.35
CA ALA A 376 -4.73 -2.81 13.04
C ALA A 376 -3.60 -3.85 13.10
N ARG A 377 -2.89 -3.94 14.25
CA ARG A 377 -1.88 -4.97 14.52
C ARG A 377 -2.37 -6.38 14.22
N ALA A 378 -3.60 -6.72 14.65
CA ALA A 378 -4.15 -8.08 14.49
C ALA A 378 -4.36 -8.47 13.02
N TYR A 379 -4.48 -7.49 12.14
CA TYR A 379 -4.75 -7.66 10.71
C TYR A 379 -3.50 -7.41 9.83
N GLY A 380 -2.33 -7.20 10.45
CA GLY A 380 -1.09 -6.92 9.72
C GLY A 380 -1.03 -5.53 9.08
N LEU A 381 -1.90 -4.60 9.46
CA LEU A 381 -1.85 -3.21 8.97
C LEU A 381 -0.98 -2.38 9.91
N GLY A 382 0.22 -2.02 9.44
CA GLY A 382 1.13 -1.13 10.17
C GLY A 382 0.72 0.32 9.99
N VAL A 383 0.78 1.11 11.06
CA VAL A 383 0.40 2.53 11.03
C VAL A 383 1.65 3.34 11.35
N VAL A 384 1.99 4.29 10.49
CA VAL A 384 3.15 5.18 10.67
C VAL A 384 2.64 6.62 10.76
N LEU A 385 2.71 7.21 11.94
CA LEU A 385 2.25 8.58 12.18
C LEU A 385 3.45 9.50 12.36
N ALA A 386 3.49 10.59 11.59
CA ALA A 386 4.58 11.53 11.66
C ALA A 386 4.09 12.94 12.05
N THR A 387 4.90 13.70 12.78
CA THR A 387 4.58 15.10 13.09
C THR A 387 5.83 15.95 13.29
N GLN A 388 5.71 17.22 12.93
CA GLN A 388 6.69 18.25 13.28
C GLN A 388 6.35 19.00 14.58
N ASN A 389 5.13 18.81 15.10
CA ASN A 389 4.59 19.49 16.27
C ASN A 389 4.35 18.49 17.42
N PRO A 390 5.39 18.14 18.21
CA PRO A 390 5.27 17.14 19.26
C PRO A 390 4.41 17.57 20.45
N VAL A 391 4.14 18.86 20.64
CA VAL A 391 3.46 19.35 21.85
C VAL A 391 2.01 18.89 21.93
N ASP A 392 1.30 18.98 20.81
CA ASP A 392 -0.15 18.84 20.70
C ASP A 392 -0.57 17.47 20.14
N LEU A 393 0.16 16.43 20.56
CA LEU A 393 -0.08 15.06 20.16
C LEU A 393 -0.69 14.23 21.31
N ASP A 394 -1.66 13.38 21.00
CA ASP A 394 -2.23 12.42 21.95
C ASP A 394 -1.28 11.23 22.20
N TYR A 395 -0.27 11.42 23.05
CA TYR A 395 0.68 10.37 23.40
C TYR A 395 0.05 9.13 24.05
N LYS A 396 -1.11 9.27 24.70
CA LYS A 396 -1.81 8.11 25.27
C LYS A 396 -2.33 7.24 24.13
N GLY A 397 -2.92 7.85 23.10
CA GLY A 397 -3.34 7.17 21.88
C GLY A 397 -2.18 6.50 21.12
N LEU A 398 -0.99 7.09 21.20
CA LEU A 398 0.22 6.59 20.54
C LEU A 398 1.04 5.59 21.35
N SER A 399 0.68 5.32 22.61
CA SER A 399 1.40 4.36 23.45
C SER A 399 1.45 2.94 22.88
N ASN A 400 0.54 2.61 21.95
CA ASN A 400 0.55 1.35 21.22
C ASN A 400 1.65 1.25 20.15
N ALA A 401 2.34 2.34 19.82
CA ALA A 401 3.42 2.34 18.85
C ALA A 401 4.67 1.67 19.41
N GLY A 402 5.07 0.56 18.80
CA GLY A 402 6.24 -0.23 19.18
C GLY A 402 7.56 0.41 18.75
N LEU A 403 7.55 1.24 17.70
CA LEU A 403 8.73 1.95 17.20
C LEU A 403 8.57 3.47 17.28
N TRP A 404 9.60 4.15 17.77
CA TRP A 404 9.68 5.60 17.82
C TRP A 404 10.95 6.08 17.13
N PHE A 405 10.79 6.94 16.12
CA PHE A 405 11.88 7.61 15.44
C PHE A 405 11.90 9.08 15.86
N LEU A 406 12.90 9.44 16.65
CA LEU A 406 13.02 10.78 17.22
C LEU A 406 14.17 11.52 16.53
N GLY A 407 13.82 12.52 15.72
CA GLY A 407 14.76 13.43 15.11
C GLY A 407 15.07 14.62 16.03
N ARG A 408 15.88 15.55 15.52
CA ARG A 408 16.22 16.79 16.23
C ARG A 408 14.97 17.57 16.66
N LEU A 409 15.01 18.10 17.89
CA LEU A 409 14.00 18.99 18.52
C LEU A 409 14.67 20.34 18.88
N GLN A 410 13.95 21.47 18.78
CA GLN A 410 14.51 22.84 18.88
C GLN A 410 14.35 23.35 20.29
N THR A 411 13.16 23.13 20.88
CA THR A 411 12.82 23.71 22.18
C THR A 411 12.91 22.67 23.29
N ALA A 412 13.28 23.12 24.49
CA ALA A 412 13.26 22.29 25.68
C ALA A 412 11.86 21.75 26.00
N ARG A 413 10.81 22.52 25.65
CA ARG A 413 9.40 22.13 25.82
C ARG A 413 9.02 20.94 24.94
N ASP A 414 9.40 20.97 23.66
CA ASP A 414 9.14 19.87 22.71
C ASP A 414 9.77 18.58 23.21
N LYS A 415 11.04 18.68 23.63
CA LYS A 415 11.81 17.57 24.16
C LYS A 415 11.21 17.01 25.44
N ALA A 416 10.88 17.87 26.40
CA ALA A 416 10.23 17.45 27.64
C ALA A 416 8.92 16.71 27.35
N ARG A 417 8.12 17.22 26.42
CA ARG A 417 6.83 16.60 26.06
C ARG A 417 7.00 15.22 25.42
N VAL A 418 7.96 15.06 24.52
CA VAL A 418 8.29 13.75 23.92
C VAL A 418 8.75 12.78 25.00
N LEU A 419 9.64 13.21 25.90
CA LEU A 419 10.12 12.38 27.01
C LEU A 419 8.97 11.96 27.94
N ASP A 420 8.06 12.86 28.28
CA ASP A 420 6.88 12.54 29.11
C ASP A 420 5.96 11.51 28.42
N GLY A 421 5.80 11.64 27.10
CA GLY A 421 5.03 10.69 26.29
C GLY A 421 5.64 9.29 26.26
N LEU A 422 6.96 9.21 26.05
CA LEU A 422 7.70 7.95 26.05
C LEU A 422 7.72 7.30 27.44
N GLU A 423 7.87 8.11 28.50
CA GLU A 423 7.82 7.65 29.88
C GLU A 423 6.45 7.01 30.21
N GLY A 424 5.36 7.65 29.79
CA GLY A 424 4.01 7.11 29.93
C GLY A 424 3.80 5.80 29.15
N ALA A 425 4.34 5.71 27.93
CA ALA A 425 4.26 4.49 27.12
C ALA A 425 5.09 3.34 27.70
N ALA A 426 6.29 3.63 28.22
CA ALA A 426 7.17 2.67 28.88
C ALA A 426 6.54 2.12 30.16
N GLN A 427 5.91 2.99 30.97
CA GLN A 427 5.16 2.58 32.18
C GLN A 427 3.97 1.68 31.83
N ALA A 428 3.22 1.99 30.77
CA ALA A 428 2.11 1.16 30.31
C ALA A 428 2.56 -0.23 29.83
N SER A 429 3.78 -0.34 29.32
CA SER A 429 4.37 -1.56 28.77
C SER A 429 5.26 -2.33 29.76
N GLY A 430 5.43 -1.82 31.00
CA GLY A 430 6.25 -2.44 32.04
C GLY A 430 7.77 -2.38 31.82
N GLY A 431 8.26 -1.46 30.99
CA GLY A 431 9.69 -1.33 30.64
C GLY A 431 10.47 -0.38 31.55
N SER A 432 11.81 -0.51 31.57
CA SER A 432 12.71 0.46 32.24
C SER A 432 12.91 1.70 31.37
N PHE A 433 12.76 2.90 31.93
CA PHE A 433 12.94 4.17 31.23
C PHE A 433 14.04 5.02 31.88
N ASP A 434 15.16 5.22 31.20
CA ASP A 434 16.20 6.17 31.62
C ASP A 434 16.02 7.52 30.91
N ARG A 435 15.24 8.40 31.56
CA ARG A 435 14.98 9.75 31.08
C ARG A 435 16.27 10.55 30.85
N GLY A 436 17.26 10.41 31.74
CA GLY A 436 18.48 11.20 31.68
C GLY A 436 19.39 10.81 30.51
N ARG A 437 19.46 9.52 30.19
CA ARG A 437 20.19 9.03 29.00
C ARG A 437 19.52 9.47 27.71
N LEU A 438 18.21 9.29 27.57
CA LEU A 438 17.45 9.72 26.39
C LEU A 438 17.54 11.23 26.18
N ASP A 439 17.45 12.00 27.26
CA ASP A 439 17.62 13.46 27.23
C ASP A 439 18.99 13.85 26.61
N ARG A 440 20.08 13.21 27.03
CA ARG A 440 21.41 13.46 26.46
C ARG A 440 21.51 13.08 24.98
N MET A 441 20.98 11.92 24.60
CA MET A 441 21.00 11.46 23.21
C MET A 441 20.23 12.41 22.29
N LEU A 442 19.03 12.84 22.70
CA LEU A 442 18.20 13.77 21.93
C LEU A 442 18.84 15.16 21.79
N SER A 443 19.54 15.65 22.82
CA SER A 443 20.27 16.93 22.74
C SER A 443 21.40 16.93 21.70
N GLY A 444 22.01 15.76 21.45
CA GLY A 444 23.12 15.61 20.51
C GLY A 444 22.72 15.34 19.05
N LEU A 445 21.42 15.31 18.74
CA LEU A 445 20.95 14.97 17.40
C LEU A 445 21.21 16.08 16.38
N GLU A 446 22.01 15.75 15.36
CA GLU A 446 22.17 16.55 14.16
C GLU A 446 21.06 16.30 13.13
N GLN A 447 21.08 17.07 12.05
CA GLN A 447 20.18 16.85 10.91
C GLN A 447 20.40 15.45 10.30
N ARG A 448 19.29 14.78 9.92
CA ARG A 448 19.25 13.41 9.35
C ARG A 448 19.75 12.33 10.31
N ARG A 449 19.88 12.64 11.61
CA ARG A 449 20.14 11.65 12.65
C ARG A 449 18.89 11.44 13.47
N PHE A 450 18.64 10.18 13.81
CA PHE A 450 17.47 9.76 14.56
C PHE A 450 17.89 8.84 15.68
N LEU A 451 17.18 8.97 16.79
CA LEU A 451 17.13 7.98 17.84
C LEU A 451 15.95 7.05 17.56
N MET A 452 16.24 5.78 17.27
CA MET A 452 15.23 4.73 17.22
C MET A 452 15.08 4.15 18.62
N HIS A 453 13.86 4.24 19.16
CA HIS A 453 13.48 3.65 20.42
C HIS A 453 12.42 2.57 20.18
N SER A 454 12.62 1.40 20.80
CA SER A 454 11.71 0.25 20.74
C SER A 454 11.09 0.03 22.11
N VAL A 455 9.76 -0.06 22.17
CA VAL A 455 9.04 -0.31 23.42
C VAL A 455 9.21 -1.76 23.89
N HIS A 456 9.73 -2.65 23.03
CA HIS A 456 9.90 -4.09 23.32
C HIS A 456 11.29 -4.46 23.84
N GLY A 457 12.07 -3.48 24.32
CA GLY A 457 13.31 -3.74 25.08
C GLY A 457 14.58 -3.90 24.24
N ASP A 458 14.57 -3.47 22.97
CA ASP A 458 15.83 -3.36 22.20
C ASP A 458 16.62 -2.12 22.65
N GLU A 459 17.95 -2.19 22.51
CA GLU A 459 18.81 -1.03 22.76
C GLU A 459 18.44 0.15 21.84
N GLU A 460 18.39 1.35 22.42
CA GLU A 460 18.14 2.56 21.65
C GLU A 460 19.26 2.78 20.64
N THR A 461 18.89 2.82 19.37
CA THR A 461 19.83 2.86 18.27
C THR A 461 19.91 4.28 17.72
N LEU A 462 21.08 4.89 17.84
CA LEU A 462 21.38 6.15 17.19
C LEU A 462 21.85 5.87 15.76
N PHE A 463 21.23 6.50 14.77
CA PHE A 463 21.56 6.26 13.37
C PHE A 463 21.42 7.50 12.50
N GLN A 464 22.14 7.50 11.39
CA GLN A 464 21.98 8.47 10.31
C GLN A 464 21.22 7.81 9.18
N THR A 465 20.20 8.50 8.66
CA THR A 465 19.37 7.96 7.58
C THR A 465 20.18 7.73 6.32
N ARG A 466 19.88 6.65 5.58
CA ARG A 466 20.42 6.45 4.23
C ARG A 466 19.97 7.56 3.28
N TRP A 467 20.64 7.68 2.14
CA TRP A 467 20.10 8.46 1.03
C TRP A 467 18.85 7.77 0.49
N THR A 468 17.82 8.55 0.18
CA THR A 468 16.63 8.06 -0.51
C THR A 468 16.96 7.77 -1.98
N MET A 469 16.35 6.73 -2.54
CA MET A 469 16.41 6.48 -3.98
C MET A 469 15.69 7.59 -4.76
N ALA A 470 14.65 8.14 -4.16
CA ALA A 470 13.94 9.32 -4.65
C ALA A 470 14.74 10.62 -4.48
N TYR A 471 14.57 11.51 -5.46
CA TYR A 471 15.05 12.88 -5.45
C TYR A 471 14.13 13.77 -4.59
N LEU A 472 14.69 14.33 -3.51
CA LEU A 472 13.95 15.15 -2.55
C LEU A 472 14.00 16.63 -2.94
N ARG A 473 13.15 17.05 -3.88
CA ARG A 473 13.12 18.47 -4.30
C ARG A 473 12.35 19.40 -3.36
N GLY A 474 11.49 18.83 -2.51
CA GLY A 474 10.54 19.56 -1.68
C GLY A 474 9.09 19.39 -2.15
N PRO A 475 8.16 20.24 -1.71
CA PRO A 475 6.74 20.11 -2.04
C PRO A 475 6.48 20.19 -3.54
N LEU A 476 5.72 19.24 -4.09
CA LEU A 476 5.30 19.28 -5.49
C LEU A 476 4.09 20.19 -5.72
N LEU A 477 4.19 21.04 -6.74
CA LEU A 477 3.10 21.88 -7.22
C LEU A 477 2.14 21.08 -8.12
N ARG A 478 0.94 21.64 -8.35
CA ARG A 478 -0.13 21.01 -9.14
C ARG A 478 0.31 20.59 -10.55
N ASP A 479 1.01 21.46 -11.27
CA ASP A 479 1.49 21.17 -12.63
C ASP A 479 2.58 20.09 -12.65
N GLU A 480 3.33 19.96 -11.56
CA GLU A 480 4.39 18.98 -11.41
C GLU A 480 3.81 17.61 -11.07
N ILE A 481 2.77 17.55 -10.23
CA ILE A 481 1.96 16.35 -10.02
C ILE A 481 1.33 15.90 -11.34
N LYS A 482 0.83 16.84 -12.16
CA LYS A 482 0.26 16.53 -13.47
C LYS A 482 1.31 15.95 -14.41
N ARG A 483 2.51 16.52 -14.45
CA ARG A 483 3.64 16.00 -15.24
C ARG A 483 4.04 14.60 -14.78
N LEU A 484 4.12 14.40 -13.46
CA LEU A 484 4.46 13.11 -12.84
C LEU A 484 3.44 12.02 -13.20
N THR A 485 2.15 12.38 -13.19
CA THR A 485 1.06 11.45 -13.50
C THR A 485 0.99 11.14 -15.00
N ALA A 486 1.26 12.11 -15.87
CA ALA A 486 1.29 11.93 -17.32
C ALA A 486 2.49 11.09 -17.82
N ALA A 487 3.60 11.10 -17.07
CA ALA A 487 4.78 10.28 -17.37
C ALA A 487 4.64 8.82 -16.92
N SER A 488 3.66 8.52 -16.07
CA SER A 488 3.35 7.16 -15.63
C SER A 488 2.38 6.53 -16.64
N PRO A 489 2.60 5.29 -17.12
CA PRO A 489 1.66 4.65 -18.02
C PRO A 489 0.32 4.52 -17.29
N ALA A 490 -0.68 5.27 -17.75
CA ALA A 490 -2.05 5.07 -17.30
C ALA A 490 -2.42 3.61 -17.62
N PRO A 491 -3.07 2.87 -16.70
CA PRO A 491 -3.67 1.59 -17.07
C PRO A 491 -4.62 1.88 -18.23
N ALA A 492 -4.37 1.22 -19.36
CA ALA A 492 -5.28 1.25 -20.48
C ALA A 492 -6.65 0.82 -19.96
N SER A 493 -7.59 1.76 -19.91
CA SER A 493 -8.99 1.43 -19.77
C SER A 493 -9.30 0.47 -20.90
N ASN A 494 -9.48 -0.80 -20.57
CA ASN A 494 -9.90 -1.86 -21.48
C ASN A 494 -11.38 -1.62 -21.84
N ALA A 495 -11.64 -0.50 -22.53
CA ALA A 495 -12.77 -0.41 -23.45
C ALA A 495 -12.35 -1.22 -24.69
N ALA A 496 -12.43 -2.54 -24.57
CA ALA A 496 -12.23 -3.46 -25.68
C ALA A 496 -13.28 -3.13 -26.74
N ALA A 497 -12.86 -2.36 -27.75
CA ALA A 497 -13.60 -2.13 -28.97
C ALA A 497 -13.68 -3.47 -29.71
N ALA A 498 -14.78 -4.19 -29.47
CA ALA A 498 -15.16 -5.33 -30.28
C ALA A 498 -15.29 -4.85 -31.73
N THR A 499 -14.41 -5.36 -32.58
CA THR A 499 -14.40 -5.12 -34.02
C THR A 499 -15.65 -5.77 -34.61
N PRO A 500 -16.57 -5.04 -35.27
CA PRO A 500 -17.68 -5.69 -35.94
C PRO A 500 -17.16 -6.33 -37.22
N ALA A 501 -17.24 -7.66 -37.28
CA ALA A 501 -17.04 -8.43 -38.48
C ALA A 501 -17.98 -7.92 -39.59
N THR A 502 -17.39 -7.67 -40.76
CA THR A 502 -18.09 -7.21 -41.96
C THR A 502 -18.92 -8.36 -42.53
N MET A 503 -20.24 -8.21 -42.57
CA MET A 503 -21.17 -9.04 -43.34
C MET A 503 -22.12 -8.13 -44.14
N PRO A 504 -22.63 -8.61 -45.29
CA PRO A 504 -22.83 -7.77 -46.46
C PRO A 504 -24.16 -7.00 -46.44
N SER A 505 -24.08 -5.78 -46.98
CA SER A 505 -25.22 -4.93 -47.32
C SER A 505 -26.16 -5.65 -48.27
N SER A 506 -27.38 -5.97 -47.82
CA SER A 506 -28.50 -6.24 -48.71
C SER A 506 -29.69 -5.36 -48.37
N ALA A 507 -30.05 -4.54 -49.36
CA ALA A 507 -31.37 -4.03 -49.70
C ALA A 507 -32.19 -3.34 -48.59
N ALA A 508 -32.32 -2.03 -48.77
CA ALA A 508 -33.36 -1.21 -48.15
C ALA A 508 -34.74 -1.84 -48.37
N ALA A 509 -35.36 -2.34 -47.29
CA ALA A 509 -36.77 -2.68 -47.23
C ALA A 509 -37.54 -1.54 -46.56
N SER A 510 -38.64 -1.18 -47.19
CA SER A 510 -39.65 -0.19 -46.80
C SER A 510 -40.17 -0.34 -45.36
N TRP A 511 -40.21 0.77 -44.62
CA TRP A 511 -40.79 0.87 -43.28
C TRP A 511 -42.33 0.90 -43.32
N HIS A 512 -42.97 -0.25 -43.40
CA HIS A 512 -44.41 -0.44 -43.14
C HIS A 512 -44.61 -1.81 -42.48
N ASP A 513 -44.34 -1.96 -41.18
CA ASP A 513 -44.86 -3.10 -40.39
C ASP A 513 -44.67 -2.91 -38.86
N GLY A 514 -45.42 -1.96 -38.30
CA GLY A 514 -45.62 -1.84 -36.85
C GLY A 514 -47.11 -1.69 -36.59
N GLY A 515 -47.70 -2.62 -35.84
CA GLY A 515 -49.14 -2.70 -35.58
C GLY A 515 -49.51 -2.43 -34.12
N PRO A 516 -50.80 -2.48 -33.78
CA PRO A 516 -51.25 -2.51 -32.39
C PRO A 516 -50.68 -3.74 -31.67
N ARG A 517 -50.57 -3.68 -30.34
CA ARG A 517 -50.08 -4.81 -29.52
C ARG A 517 -50.83 -6.10 -29.87
N PRO A 518 -50.12 -7.19 -30.26
CA PRO A 518 -50.75 -8.46 -30.57
C PRO A 518 -51.55 -9.00 -29.38
N ILE A 519 -52.71 -9.60 -29.67
CA ILE A 519 -53.52 -10.28 -28.65
C ILE A 519 -52.87 -11.63 -28.37
N LEU A 520 -52.40 -11.83 -27.13
CA LEU A 520 -51.79 -13.08 -26.71
C LEU A 520 -52.84 -14.08 -26.21
N PRO A 521 -52.75 -15.37 -26.58
CA PRO A 521 -53.57 -16.42 -26.00
C PRO A 521 -53.40 -16.56 -24.47
N PRO A 522 -54.45 -17.01 -23.75
CA PRO A 522 -54.35 -17.29 -22.32
C PRO A 522 -53.22 -18.29 -22.02
N GLY A 523 -52.37 -17.96 -21.05
CA GLY A 523 -51.24 -18.81 -20.63
C GLY A 523 -49.87 -18.40 -21.15
N ILE A 524 -49.77 -17.38 -22.02
CA ILE A 524 -48.50 -16.75 -22.38
C ILE A 524 -48.24 -15.58 -21.43
N ARG A 525 -47.16 -15.69 -20.65
CA ARG A 525 -46.69 -14.58 -19.80
C ARG A 525 -45.77 -13.69 -20.63
N GLU A 526 -45.92 -12.37 -20.48
CA GLU A 526 -45.08 -11.39 -21.15
C GLU A 526 -44.50 -10.37 -20.17
N VAL A 527 -43.37 -9.78 -20.54
CA VAL A 527 -42.69 -8.71 -19.82
C VAL A 527 -42.25 -7.61 -20.77
N PHE A 528 -42.11 -6.39 -20.26
CA PHE A 528 -41.68 -5.21 -21.03
C PHE A 528 -40.34 -4.73 -20.47
N LEU A 529 -39.31 -4.63 -21.32
CA LEU A 529 -38.02 -4.08 -20.90
C LEU A 529 -38.05 -2.55 -20.94
N ALA A 530 -37.40 -1.91 -19.97
CA ALA A 530 -37.25 -0.46 -19.97
C ALA A 530 -36.27 0.00 -21.08
N PRO A 531 -36.51 1.17 -21.72
CA PRO A 531 -35.58 1.75 -22.70
C PRO A 531 -34.20 2.00 -22.08
N LYS A 532 -33.12 1.72 -22.83
CA LYS A 532 -31.73 1.95 -22.38
C LYS A 532 -31.37 3.43 -22.23
N GLU A 533 -32.03 4.32 -22.97
CA GLU A 533 -31.86 5.77 -22.88
C GLU A 533 -33.02 6.41 -22.11
N ALA A 534 -32.79 7.59 -21.52
CA ALA A 534 -33.81 8.37 -20.82
C ALA A 534 -34.84 8.94 -21.82
N VAL A 535 -35.68 8.06 -22.35
CA VAL A 535 -36.80 8.40 -23.21
C VAL A 535 -37.91 8.97 -22.32
N PRO A 536 -38.44 10.18 -22.59
CA PRO A 536 -39.58 10.72 -21.86
C PRO A 536 -40.77 9.74 -21.85
N LEU A 537 -41.54 9.72 -20.77
CA LEU A 537 -42.70 8.81 -20.60
C LEU A 537 -43.74 8.94 -21.73
N GLU A 538 -43.79 10.10 -22.39
CA GLU A 538 -44.76 10.42 -23.46
C GLU A 538 -44.27 10.05 -24.87
N ALA A 539 -43.00 9.68 -25.04
CA ALA A 539 -42.46 9.37 -26.35
C ALA A 539 -42.90 7.99 -26.85
N SER A 540 -43.22 7.91 -28.14
CA SER A 540 -43.67 6.67 -28.79
C SER A 540 -42.51 5.68 -28.94
N VAL A 541 -42.68 4.46 -28.43
CA VAL A 541 -41.64 3.41 -28.45
C VAL A 541 -42.05 2.26 -29.38
N ARG A 542 -41.13 1.76 -30.22
CA ARG A 542 -41.37 0.53 -30.98
C ARG A 542 -40.85 -0.65 -30.19
N TYR A 543 -41.66 -1.70 -30.02
CA TYR A 543 -41.27 -2.93 -29.33
C TYR A 543 -41.04 -4.08 -30.32
N GLU A 544 -39.95 -4.80 -30.13
CA GLU A 544 -39.60 -6.03 -30.83
C GLU A 544 -39.79 -7.24 -29.91
N PRO A 545 -40.36 -8.36 -30.40
CA PRO A 545 -40.51 -9.56 -29.61
C PRO A 545 -39.15 -10.25 -29.41
N ALA A 546 -38.96 -10.78 -28.22
CA ALA A 546 -37.82 -11.59 -27.81
C ALA A 546 -38.29 -12.65 -26.80
N ILE A 547 -37.42 -13.61 -26.48
CA ILE A 547 -37.65 -14.56 -25.40
C ILE A 547 -36.63 -14.33 -24.30
N ILE A 548 -37.10 -14.23 -23.06
CA ILE A 548 -36.22 -14.11 -21.89
C ILE A 548 -36.35 -15.38 -21.04
N GLY A 549 -35.21 -15.98 -20.74
CA GLY A 549 -35.09 -17.16 -19.89
C GLY A 549 -34.35 -16.83 -18.62
N ARG A 550 -34.90 -17.28 -17.48
CA ARG A 550 -34.25 -17.21 -16.16
C ARG A 550 -34.04 -18.60 -15.62
N ALA A 551 -32.83 -18.87 -15.16
CA ALA A 551 -32.47 -20.15 -14.56
C ALA A 551 -31.51 -19.98 -13.40
N ARG A 552 -31.57 -20.88 -12.43
CA ARG A 552 -30.53 -21.10 -11.43
C ARG A 552 -29.61 -22.22 -11.89
N VAL A 553 -28.32 -21.90 -11.97
CA VAL A 553 -27.25 -22.81 -12.38
C VAL A 553 -26.34 -23.05 -11.19
N ARG A 554 -26.26 -24.29 -10.73
CA ARG A 554 -25.33 -24.72 -9.69
C ARG A 554 -24.02 -25.22 -10.30
N TYR A 555 -22.91 -24.68 -9.82
CA TYR A 555 -21.56 -25.08 -10.16
C TYR A 555 -20.94 -25.79 -8.96
N ALA A 556 -20.54 -27.04 -9.13
CA ALA A 556 -19.98 -27.86 -8.06
C ALA A 556 -18.72 -28.61 -8.50
N LYS A 557 -17.60 -28.37 -7.80
CA LYS A 557 -16.35 -29.13 -7.91
C LYS A 557 -15.80 -29.40 -6.50
N PRO A 558 -16.27 -30.47 -5.82
CA PRO A 558 -15.93 -30.75 -4.42
C PRO A 558 -14.44 -30.88 -4.14
N THR A 559 -13.66 -31.42 -5.09
CA THR A 559 -12.19 -31.54 -4.98
C THR A 559 -11.48 -30.19 -4.89
N ALA A 560 -12.12 -29.11 -5.36
CA ALA A 560 -11.61 -27.75 -5.29
C ALA A 560 -12.36 -26.90 -4.23
N GLY A 561 -13.29 -27.49 -3.47
CA GLY A 561 -14.12 -26.77 -2.50
C GLY A 561 -15.09 -25.76 -3.11
N ILE A 562 -15.40 -25.88 -4.40
CA ILE A 562 -16.26 -24.93 -5.12
C ILE A 562 -17.70 -25.46 -5.12
N GLU A 563 -18.62 -24.66 -4.58
CA GLU A 563 -20.05 -24.89 -4.66
C GLU A 563 -20.78 -23.54 -4.64
N VAL A 564 -21.46 -23.20 -5.75
CA VAL A 564 -22.19 -21.93 -5.86
C VAL A 564 -23.39 -22.06 -6.79
N ASP A 565 -24.46 -21.36 -6.44
CA ASP A 565 -25.63 -21.18 -7.30
C ASP A 565 -25.58 -19.78 -7.91
N ARG A 566 -25.79 -19.67 -9.22
CA ARG A 566 -25.93 -18.39 -9.92
C ARG A 566 -27.25 -18.32 -10.65
N GLU A 567 -27.91 -17.18 -10.55
CA GLU A 567 -28.98 -16.84 -11.47
C GLU A 567 -28.38 -16.43 -12.81
N VAL A 568 -28.91 -17.00 -13.89
CA VAL A 568 -28.54 -16.72 -15.26
C VAL A 568 -29.79 -16.26 -16.00
N VAL A 569 -29.69 -15.05 -16.55
CA VAL A 569 -30.76 -14.46 -17.36
C VAL A 569 -30.25 -14.28 -18.78
N CYS A 570 -30.94 -14.89 -19.75
CA CYS A 570 -30.60 -14.79 -21.16
C CYS A 570 -31.78 -14.23 -21.94
N LEU A 571 -31.49 -13.38 -22.91
CA LEU A 571 -32.45 -12.83 -23.86
C LEU A 571 -32.05 -13.23 -25.26
N ALA A 572 -32.94 -13.90 -25.98
CA ALA A 572 -32.73 -14.27 -27.36
C ALA A 572 -33.77 -13.60 -28.26
N PRO A 573 -33.41 -13.23 -29.50
CA PRO A 573 -34.36 -12.66 -30.44
C PRO A 573 -35.50 -13.65 -30.73
N ALA A 574 -36.71 -13.15 -30.92
CA ALA A 574 -37.83 -13.99 -31.30
C ALA A 574 -37.67 -14.47 -32.75
N GLY A 575 -37.80 -15.77 -32.96
CA GLY A 575 -37.80 -16.39 -34.30
C GLY A 575 -38.71 -17.60 -34.36
N ASP A 576 -38.87 -18.18 -35.55
CA ASP A 576 -39.71 -19.37 -35.73
C ASP A 576 -39.08 -20.67 -35.16
N SER A 577 -37.81 -20.62 -34.74
CA SER A 577 -37.14 -21.76 -34.10
C SER A 577 -37.49 -21.88 -32.62
N LEU A 578 -37.90 -23.08 -32.18
CA LEU A 578 -38.25 -23.39 -30.78
C LEU A 578 -37.23 -24.30 -30.07
N GLY A 579 -36.17 -24.70 -30.76
CA GLY A 579 -35.17 -25.67 -30.30
C GLY A 579 -33.90 -25.03 -29.74
N GLU A 580 -32.77 -25.74 -29.84
CA GLU A 580 -31.48 -25.25 -29.33
C GLU A 580 -30.99 -24.00 -30.06
N SER A 581 -31.28 -23.88 -31.37
CA SER A 581 -30.95 -22.72 -32.19
C SER A 581 -31.63 -21.43 -31.71
N ALA A 582 -32.71 -21.53 -30.93
CA ALA A 582 -33.40 -20.37 -30.36
C ALA A 582 -32.53 -19.61 -29.36
N TRP A 583 -31.53 -20.27 -28.76
CA TRP A 583 -30.67 -19.69 -27.73
C TRP A 583 -29.22 -19.46 -28.20
N GLU A 584 -28.86 -19.85 -29.42
CA GLU A 584 -27.47 -19.69 -29.92
C GLU A 584 -27.04 -18.22 -30.03
N SER A 585 -27.98 -17.33 -30.34
CA SER A 585 -27.77 -15.88 -30.38
C SER A 585 -28.21 -15.16 -29.10
N ALA A 586 -28.42 -15.90 -28.00
CA ALA A 586 -28.87 -15.31 -26.75
C ALA A 586 -27.77 -14.45 -26.11
N GLU A 587 -28.14 -13.25 -25.69
CA GLU A 587 -27.31 -12.37 -24.87
C GLU A 587 -27.56 -12.68 -23.39
N GLN A 588 -26.49 -12.91 -22.63
CA GLN A 588 -26.58 -13.12 -21.18
C GLN A 588 -26.45 -11.78 -20.46
N PHE A 589 -27.35 -11.50 -19.53
CA PHE A 589 -27.29 -10.32 -18.67
C PHE A 589 -26.46 -10.56 -17.41
N ALA A 590 -25.68 -9.56 -17.00
CA ALA A 590 -24.96 -9.57 -15.72
C ALA A 590 -25.90 -9.32 -14.51
N GLU A 591 -26.92 -8.49 -14.69
CA GLU A 591 -28.00 -8.21 -13.74
C GLU A 591 -29.36 -8.31 -14.45
N SER A 592 -30.43 -8.69 -13.76
CA SER A 592 -31.77 -8.75 -14.37
C SER A 592 -32.14 -7.40 -15.02
N PRO A 593 -32.53 -7.37 -16.31
CA PRO A 593 -32.87 -6.12 -16.97
C PRO A 593 -34.08 -5.47 -16.28
N PRO A 594 -34.10 -4.12 -16.16
CA PRO A 594 -35.23 -3.42 -15.55
C PRO A 594 -36.50 -3.68 -16.37
N LEU A 595 -37.56 -4.10 -15.67
CA LEU A 595 -38.86 -4.41 -16.27
C LEU A 595 -39.87 -3.30 -15.93
N GLU A 596 -40.66 -2.91 -16.91
CA GLU A 596 -41.81 -2.02 -16.72
C GLU A 596 -43.10 -2.85 -16.55
N PRO A 597 -44.02 -2.43 -15.64
CA PRO A 597 -45.26 -3.18 -15.38
C PRO A 597 -46.25 -3.13 -16.54
N ALA A 598 -46.10 -2.17 -17.46
CA ALA A 598 -46.93 -1.99 -18.63
C ALA A 598 -46.10 -1.40 -19.79
N PRO A 599 -46.47 -1.63 -21.06
CA PRO A 599 -45.79 -0.99 -22.17
C PRO A 599 -46.07 0.51 -22.20
N ARG A 600 -45.12 1.28 -22.72
CA ARG A 600 -45.33 2.68 -23.08
C ARG A 600 -46.17 2.79 -24.35
N THR A 601 -46.70 3.98 -24.61
CA THR A 601 -47.40 4.28 -25.86
C THR A 601 -46.48 4.01 -27.06
N GLY A 602 -46.96 3.30 -28.07
CA GLY A 602 -46.11 2.94 -29.21
C GLY A 602 -46.63 1.82 -30.11
N SER A 603 -45.73 1.20 -30.87
CA SER A 603 -46.06 0.17 -31.87
C SER A 603 -45.32 -1.13 -31.59
N PHE A 604 -45.91 -2.26 -32.00
CA PHE A 604 -45.36 -3.59 -31.78
C PHE A 604 -45.04 -4.24 -33.12
N ALA A 605 -43.86 -4.86 -33.21
CA ALA A 605 -43.52 -5.73 -34.33
C ALA A 605 -44.32 -7.04 -34.27
N THR A 606 -44.48 -7.69 -35.42
CA THR A 606 -45.24 -8.92 -35.56
C THR A 606 -44.64 -10.05 -34.72
N LEU A 607 -45.48 -10.73 -33.93
CA LEU A 607 -45.07 -11.87 -33.13
C LEU A 607 -44.91 -13.12 -34.02
N PRO A 608 -43.75 -13.82 -34.01
CA PRO A 608 -43.57 -15.06 -34.74
C PRO A 608 -44.59 -16.12 -34.36
N SER A 609 -45.03 -16.91 -35.34
CA SER A 609 -46.09 -17.92 -35.17
C SER A 609 -45.72 -18.96 -34.11
N SER A 610 -44.44 -19.28 -34.00
CA SER A 610 -43.85 -20.19 -33.00
C SER A 610 -44.15 -19.77 -31.55
N LEU A 611 -44.21 -18.47 -31.27
CA LEU A 611 -44.42 -17.90 -29.93
C LEU A 611 -45.90 -17.65 -29.59
N THR A 612 -46.82 -17.97 -30.51
CA THR A 612 -48.27 -17.85 -30.25
C THR A 612 -48.88 -19.04 -29.52
N ASN A 613 -48.14 -20.15 -29.39
CA ASN A 613 -48.61 -21.37 -28.72
C ASN A 613 -47.99 -21.48 -27.31
N PRO A 614 -48.78 -21.54 -26.23
CA PRO A 614 -48.27 -21.71 -24.86
C PRO A 614 -47.34 -22.93 -24.68
N ARG A 615 -47.56 -24.02 -25.43
CA ARG A 615 -46.72 -25.23 -25.35
C ARG A 615 -45.28 -24.99 -25.84
N SER A 616 -45.08 -24.00 -26.71
CA SER A 616 -43.76 -23.64 -27.24
C SER A 616 -42.79 -23.21 -26.14
N TYR A 617 -43.28 -22.54 -25.08
CA TYR A 617 -42.46 -22.06 -23.97
C TYR A 617 -41.89 -23.20 -23.12
N ALA A 618 -42.59 -24.34 -23.01
CA ALA A 618 -42.06 -25.54 -22.36
C ALA A 618 -40.90 -26.18 -23.16
N THR A 619 -41.02 -26.18 -24.49
CA THR A 619 -39.94 -26.60 -25.39
C THR A 619 -38.74 -25.67 -25.29
N LEU A 620 -38.98 -24.35 -25.29
CA LEU A 620 -37.94 -23.33 -25.12
C LEU A 620 -37.24 -23.43 -23.75
N ALA A 621 -37.98 -23.71 -22.67
CA ALA A 621 -37.39 -23.96 -21.35
C ALA A 621 -36.49 -25.21 -21.34
N THR A 622 -36.90 -26.27 -22.05
CA THR A 622 -36.08 -27.49 -22.18
C THR A 622 -34.82 -27.22 -23.00
N SER A 623 -34.92 -26.49 -24.11
CA SER A 623 -33.77 -26.12 -24.92
C SER A 623 -32.85 -25.11 -24.21
N PHE A 624 -33.41 -24.20 -23.41
CA PHE A 624 -32.65 -23.25 -22.58
C PHE A 624 -31.78 -23.97 -21.56
N LYS A 625 -32.35 -24.94 -20.84
CA LYS A 625 -31.61 -25.83 -19.94
C LYS A 625 -30.48 -26.57 -20.67
N GLY A 626 -30.75 -27.02 -21.90
CA GLY A 626 -29.76 -27.67 -22.76
C GLY A 626 -28.62 -26.75 -23.17
N HIS A 627 -28.94 -25.51 -23.57
CA HIS A 627 -28.01 -24.46 -23.94
C HIS A 627 -27.10 -24.10 -22.76
N LEU A 628 -27.68 -23.78 -21.60
CA LEU A 628 -26.92 -23.46 -20.39
C LEU A 628 -25.98 -24.60 -19.98
N GLY A 629 -26.40 -25.86 -20.09
CA GLY A 629 -25.52 -27.00 -19.81
C GLY A 629 -24.29 -27.13 -20.73
N ARG A 630 -24.22 -26.38 -21.84
CA ARG A 630 -23.06 -26.33 -22.74
C ARG A 630 -22.25 -25.05 -22.62
N THR A 631 -22.92 -23.92 -22.39
CA THR A 631 -22.30 -22.59 -22.43
C THR A 631 -21.96 -22.07 -21.03
N SER A 632 -22.67 -22.51 -19.99
CA SER A 632 -22.46 -22.07 -18.62
C SER A 632 -21.23 -22.74 -18.02
N LYS A 633 -20.17 -21.95 -17.84
CA LYS A 633 -18.97 -22.33 -17.10
C LYS A 633 -18.64 -21.28 -16.06
N LEU A 634 -18.14 -21.74 -14.92
CA LEU A 634 -17.56 -20.90 -13.90
C LEU A 634 -16.04 -21.05 -13.97
N THR A 635 -15.37 -19.97 -14.35
CA THR A 635 -13.91 -19.89 -14.29
C THR A 635 -13.47 -19.57 -12.86
N CYS A 636 -12.51 -20.33 -12.35
CA CYS A 636 -11.83 -20.12 -11.08
C CYS A 636 -10.32 -20.27 -11.28
N TRP A 637 -9.52 -19.91 -10.29
CA TRP A 637 -8.06 -19.98 -10.35
C TRP A 637 -7.52 -20.94 -9.28
N SER A 638 -6.41 -21.61 -9.57
CA SER A 638 -5.70 -22.48 -8.65
C SER A 638 -4.27 -22.01 -8.48
N ALA A 639 -3.77 -22.06 -7.25
CA ALA A 639 -2.36 -21.90 -6.93
C ALA A 639 -1.84 -23.23 -6.32
N PRO A 640 -1.38 -24.18 -7.14
CA PRO A 640 -1.00 -25.53 -6.68
C PRO A 640 0.09 -25.51 -5.62
N ALA A 641 1.06 -24.59 -5.73
CA ALA A 641 2.21 -24.48 -4.83
C ALA A 641 1.83 -24.30 -3.34
N ILE A 642 0.68 -23.67 -3.07
CA ILE A 642 0.18 -23.39 -1.72
C ILE A 642 -1.16 -24.08 -1.43
N ASN A 643 -1.62 -24.95 -2.35
CA ASN A 643 -2.90 -25.64 -2.31
C ASN A 643 -4.08 -24.68 -2.02
N ALA A 644 -4.15 -23.59 -2.80
CA ALA A 644 -5.21 -22.60 -2.68
C ALA A 644 -6.01 -22.50 -3.98
N VAL A 645 -7.32 -22.23 -3.86
CA VAL A 645 -8.24 -22.05 -4.98
C VAL A 645 -8.98 -20.71 -4.81
N SER A 646 -9.32 -20.06 -5.92
CA SER A 646 -10.09 -18.81 -5.93
C SER A 646 -11.52 -19.03 -5.48
N ARG A 647 -12.14 -17.99 -4.94
CA ARG A 647 -13.57 -17.99 -4.68
C ARG A 647 -14.34 -17.86 -6.01
N PRO A 648 -15.59 -18.33 -6.09
CA PRO A 648 -16.40 -18.16 -7.29
C PRO A 648 -16.57 -16.69 -7.67
N GLY A 649 -16.15 -16.30 -8.87
CA GLY A 649 -16.23 -14.91 -9.36
C GLY A 649 -15.14 -13.97 -8.84
N GLU A 650 -14.19 -14.47 -8.05
CA GLU A 650 -12.97 -13.74 -7.71
C GLU A 650 -12.11 -13.56 -8.97
N SER A 651 -11.68 -12.33 -9.24
CA SER A 651 -10.77 -12.05 -10.36
C SER A 651 -9.39 -12.67 -10.11
N GLU A 652 -8.57 -12.81 -11.16
CA GLU A 652 -7.19 -13.28 -11.00
C GLU A 652 -6.41 -12.39 -10.03
N GLY A 653 -6.51 -11.06 -10.18
CA GLY A 653 -5.85 -10.10 -9.31
C GLY A 653 -6.30 -10.18 -7.86
N ASP A 654 -7.61 -10.26 -7.61
CA ASP A 654 -8.13 -10.42 -6.23
C ASP A 654 -7.63 -11.72 -5.60
N PHE A 655 -7.55 -12.80 -6.40
CA PHE A 655 -6.99 -14.05 -5.94
C PHE A 655 -5.50 -13.91 -5.63
N ARG A 656 -4.71 -13.24 -6.49
CA ARG A 656 -3.29 -12.91 -6.26
C ARG A 656 -3.10 -12.13 -4.96
N VAL A 657 -3.88 -11.08 -4.74
CA VAL A 657 -3.82 -10.28 -3.49
C VAL A 657 -4.11 -11.15 -2.27
N ARG A 658 -5.14 -12.01 -2.35
CA ARG A 658 -5.50 -12.89 -1.24
C ARG A 658 -4.42 -13.94 -0.93
N ILE A 659 -3.78 -14.50 -1.95
CA ILE A 659 -2.72 -15.50 -1.74
C ILE A 659 -1.36 -14.86 -1.44
N ALA A 660 -1.11 -13.62 -1.86
CA ALA A 660 0.14 -12.90 -1.60
C ALA A 660 0.45 -12.85 -0.10
N GLN A 661 -0.58 -12.64 0.73
CA GLN A 661 -0.43 -12.70 2.19
C GLN A 661 0.00 -14.09 2.68
N ARG A 662 -0.59 -15.17 2.14
CA ARG A 662 -0.28 -16.55 2.54
C ARG A 662 1.12 -16.97 2.10
N VAL A 663 1.53 -16.53 0.91
CA VAL A 663 2.91 -16.68 0.40
C VAL A 663 3.87 -15.94 1.32
N LYS A 664 3.53 -14.72 1.74
CA LYS A 664 4.32 -13.93 2.69
C LYS A 664 4.42 -14.59 4.06
N GLU A 665 3.34 -15.13 4.61
CA GLU A 665 3.36 -15.86 5.88
C GLU A 665 4.22 -17.13 5.80
N TRP A 666 4.11 -17.88 4.69
CA TRP A 666 4.96 -19.02 4.44
C TRP A 666 6.44 -18.59 4.37
N ARG A 667 6.75 -17.54 3.60
CA ARG A 667 8.09 -16.95 3.45
C ARG A 667 8.66 -16.54 4.80
N ASP A 668 7.92 -15.71 5.54
CA ASP A 668 8.30 -15.20 6.85
C ASP A 668 8.53 -16.35 7.84
N GLY A 669 7.73 -17.43 7.76
CA GLY A 669 7.94 -18.63 8.55
C GLY A 669 9.17 -19.45 8.16
N GLN A 670 9.57 -19.45 6.88
CA GLN A 670 10.85 -20.06 6.47
C GLN A 670 12.05 -19.22 6.92
N ILE A 671 11.94 -17.89 6.84
CA ILE A 671 12.97 -16.96 7.34
C ILE A 671 13.18 -17.17 8.84
N ASP A 672 12.10 -17.25 9.62
CA ASP A 672 12.19 -17.49 11.07
C ASP A 672 12.88 -18.83 11.37
N LYS A 673 12.58 -19.90 10.61
CA LYS A 673 13.27 -21.21 10.77
C LYS A 673 14.76 -21.13 10.47
N ILE A 674 15.17 -20.43 9.41
CA ILE A 674 16.59 -20.23 9.09
C ILE A 674 17.25 -19.42 10.20
N ARG A 675 16.61 -18.34 10.62
CA ARG A 675 17.10 -17.49 11.70
C ARG A 675 17.30 -18.30 12.98
N ASP A 676 16.32 -19.08 13.40
CA ASP A 676 16.42 -19.93 14.60
C ASP A 676 17.50 -21.00 14.46
N LYS A 677 17.60 -21.65 13.30
CA LYS A 677 18.60 -22.68 12.99
C LYS A 677 20.04 -22.15 13.05
N HIS A 678 20.26 -20.89 12.63
CA HIS A 678 21.59 -20.30 12.52
C HIS A 678 21.94 -19.34 13.67
N ALA A 679 20.96 -18.80 14.40
CA ALA A 679 21.17 -17.83 15.48
C ALA A 679 22.14 -18.33 16.56
N THR A 680 21.96 -19.56 17.06
CA THR A 680 22.85 -20.11 18.09
C THR A 680 24.28 -20.30 17.58
N LYS A 681 24.44 -20.69 16.31
CA LYS A 681 25.76 -20.89 15.68
C LYS A 681 26.47 -19.56 15.47
N LEU A 682 25.76 -18.56 14.95
CA LEU A 682 26.28 -17.20 14.76
C LEU A 682 26.64 -16.54 16.10
N ALA A 683 25.78 -16.64 17.12
CA ALA A 683 26.07 -16.13 18.46
C ALA A 683 27.31 -16.80 19.06
N THR A 684 27.42 -18.13 18.93
CA THR A 684 28.59 -18.88 19.42
C THR A 684 29.88 -18.48 18.69
N LEU A 685 29.81 -18.26 17.37
CA LEU A 685 30.95 -17.80 16.58
C LEU A 685 31.33 -16.36 16.93
N ALA A 686 30.37 -15.47 17.09
CA ALA A 686 30.59 -14.08 17.50
C ALA A 686 31.29 -14.01 18.87
N ASP A 687 30.80 -14.76 19.86
CA ASP A 687 31.42 -14.89 21.18
C ASP A 687 32.87 -15.40 21.09
N ARG A 688 33.12 -16.39 20.23
CA ARG A 688 34.47 -16.94 20.01
C ARG A 688 35.39 -15.93 19.34
N ILE A 689 34.89 -15.20 18.34
CA ILE A 689 35.62 -14.14 17.65
C ILE A 689 35.99 -13.02 18.64
N ASP A 690 35.05 -12.58 19.48
CA ASP A 690 35.32 -11.50 20.43
C ASP A 690 36.35 -11.94 21.49
N ARG A 691 36.27 -13.18 21.99
CA ARG A 691 37.32 -13.74 22.85
C ARG A 691 38.67 -13.85 22.12
N ALA A 692 38.68 -14.27 20.86
CA ALA A 692 39.90 -14.36 20.06
C ALA A 692 40.51 -12.97 19.82
N ARG A 693 39.71 -11.95 19.53
CA ARG A 693 40.15 -10.54 19.42
C ARG A 693 40.75 -10.03 20.71
N GLN A 694 40.08 -10.24 21.84
CA GLN A 694 40.62 -9.87 23.16
C GLN A 694 41.95 -10.57 23.44
N LYS A 695 42.09 -11.84 23.03
CA LYS A 695 43.36 -12.58 23.13
C LYS A 695 44.44 -11.95 22.25
N VAL A 696 44.16 -11.64 20.98
CA VAL A 696 45.10 -10.97 20.07
C VAL A 696 45.56 -9.63 20.64
N GLU A 697 44.64 -8.81 21.16
CA GLU A 697 44.98 -7.53 21.78
C GLU A 697 45.85 -7.70 23.03
N LYS A 698 45.56 -8.71 23.86
CA LYS A 698 46.36 -9.05 25.03
C LYS A 698 47.78 -9.48 24.64
N GLU A 699 47.92 -10.43 23.71
CA GLU A 699 49.22 -10.93 23.24
C GLU A 699 50.04 -9.80 22.57
N LYS A 700 49.40 -8.91 21.81
CA LYS A 700 50.04 -7.72 21.23
C LYS A 700 50.52 -6.73 22.29
N ALA A 701 49.70 -6.48 23.31
CA ALA A 701 50.08 -5.60 24.42
C ALA A 701 51.25 -6.17 25.24
N GLU A 702 51.29 -7.49 25.46
CA GLU A 702 52.40 -8.17 26.13
C GLU A 702 53.69 -8.12 25.29
N ALA A 703 53.60 -8.37 23.98
CA ALA A 703 54.73 -8.23 23.05
C ALA A 703 55.27 -6.78 22.98
N GLN A 704 54.38 -5.78 22.98
CA GLN A 704 54.77 -4.36 22.97
C GLN A 704 55.40 -3.90 24.29
N ASN A 705 54.83 -4.27 25.44
CA ASN A 705 55.36 -3.88 26.75
C ASN A 705 56.75 -4.48 27.03
N GLN A 706 57.06 -5.66 26.48
CA GLN A 706 58.36 -6.31 26.67
C GLN A 706 59.41 -5.89 25.63
N SER A 707 58.98 -5.47 24.43
CA SER A 707 59.85 -4.81 23.45
C SER A 707 60.46 -3.50 23.99
N MET A 708 59.74 -2.81 24.87
CA MET A 708 60.21 -1.60 25.55
C MET A 708 61.31 -1.90 26.60
N GLN A 709 61.37 -3.11 27.15
CA GLN A 709 62.44 -3.55 28.07
C GLN A 709 63.71 -4.04 27.34
N THR A 710 63.65 -4.23 26.02
CA THR A 710 64.80 -4.71 25.23
C THR A 710 65.61 -3.57 24.61
N TYR A 711 65.15 -2.32 24.74
CA TYR A 711 65.73 -1.14 24.10
C TYR A 711 66.62 -0.25 25.01
N VAL A 712 67.20 -0.80 26.08
CA VAL A 712 68.10 -0.06 27.00
C VAL A 712 69.56 -0.55 26.99
N SER A 713 69.98 -1.45 26.11
CA SER A 713 71.40 -1.89 26.10
C SER A 713 72.07 -2.07 24.74
N ILE A 714 71.65 -1.32 23.72
CA ILE A 714 72.44 -1.19 22.49
C ILE A 714 72.66 0.31 22.23
N GLY A 715 73.67 0.84 22.90
CA GLY A 715 74.08 2.24 22.75
C GLY A 715 75.24 2.59 23.66
N THR A 716 76.45 2.18 23.28
CA THR A 716 77.72 2.95 23.31
C THR A 716 78.95 2.02 23.24
N ALA A 717 79.44 1.78 22.03
CA ALA A 717 80.86 1.53 21.75
C ALA A 717 81.17 1.83 20.26
N VAL A 718 81.24 3.13 19.98
CA VAL A 718 82.17 3.85 19.08
C VAL A 718 82.96 3.05 18.03
N ILE A 719 82.64 3.34 16.77
CA ILE A 719 83.51 3.71 15.63
C ILE A 719 85.05 3.52 15.81
N GLY A 720 85.65 2.75 14.91
CA GLY A 720 86.99 3.04 14.36
C GLY A 720 88.03 1.92 14.43
N ALA A 721 88.27 1.23 13.31
CA ALA A 721 89.61 0.87 12.84
C ALA A 721 89.57 0.22 11.44
N LEU A 722 90.22 0.92 10.53
CA LEU A 722 90.74 0.55 9.21
C LEU A 722 91.45 -0.82 9.15
N PHE A 723 91.29 -1.49 7.99
CA PHE A 723 92.19 -2.51 7.40
C PHE A 723 92.65 -3.71 8.25
N GLY A 724 92.27 -4.94 7.84
CA GLY A 724 93.01 -6.13 8.29
C GLY A 724 92.39 -7.49 7.97
N ARG A 725 92.90 -8.14 6.92
CA ARG A 725 92.80 -9.60 6.74
C ARG A 725 93.46 -10.33 7.92
N LYS A 726 92.79 -11.32 8.53
CA LYS A 726 93.22 -12.74 8.72
C LYS A 726 92.59 -13.40 9.96
N LYS A 727 92.06 -14.59 9.71
CA LYS A 727 92.08 -15.85 10.49
C LYS A 727 92.11 -15.82 12.03
N ILE A 728 91.00 -16.29 12.61
CA ILE A 728 90.83 -17.41 13.57
C ILE A 728 91.89 -17.57 14.69
N SER A 729 91.46 -17.42 15.94
CA SER A 729 91.55 -18.46 16.99
C SER A 729 90.84 -17.98 18.28
N ALA A 730 89.82 -18.71 18.73
CA ALA A 730 88.98 -18.35 19.88
C ALA A 730 89.18 -19.34 21.05
N THR A 731 90.19 -19.07 21.88
CA THR A 731 90.22 -19.50 23.28
C THR A 731 89.53 -18.44 24.13
N THR A 732 88.22 -18.60 24.39
CA THR A 732 87.52 -18.17 25.62
C THR A 732 86.12 -18.80 25.61
N ILE A 733 86.05 -20.10 25.93
CA ILE A 733 84.83 -20.77 26.36
C ILE A 733 84.72 -20.53 27.86
N GLY A 734 83.78 -19.68 28.27
CA GLY A 734 83.56 -19.42 29.70
C GLY A 734 82.75 -18.17 29.96
N ARG A 735 81.50 -18.13 29.45
CA ARG A 735 80.34 -17.30 29.84
C ARG A 735 79.43 -17.05 28.62
N ALA A 736 78.75 -18.09 28.16
CA ALA A 736 77.68 -17.97 27.17
C ALA A 736 76.52 -18.91 27.56
N ALA A 737 75.69 -18.50 28.53
CA ALA A 737 74.49 -19.25 28.91
C ALA A 737 73.25 -18.37 29.17
N THR A 738 73.34 -17.05 28.90
CA THR A 738 72.27 -16.09 29.25
C THR A 738 71.78 -15.25 28.08
N SER A 739 72.48 -15.22 26.94
CA SER A 739 72.08 -14.44 25.74
C SER A 739 71.34 -15.24 24.66
N MET A 740 71.23 -16.57 24.77
CA MET A 740 70.41 -17.39 23.85
C MET A 740 68.95 -17.55 24.29
N ARG A 741 68.61 -17.24 25.56
CA ARG A 741 67.24 -17.37 26.08
C ARG A 741 66.35 -16.16 25.78
N SER A 742 66.91 -14.96 25.60
CA SER A 742 66.13 -13.75 25.30
C SER A 742 65.69 -13.68 23.83
N ALA A 743 66.55 -14.09 22.89
CA ALA A 743 66.19 -14.19 21.47
C ALA A 743 65.12 -15.27 21.19
N SER A 744 65.12 -16.38 21.95
CA SER A 744 64.12 -17.47 21.84
C SER A 744 62.74 -17.10 22.41
N ARG A 745 62.67 -16.13 23.34
CA ARG A 745 61.40 -15.67 23.92
C ARG A 745 60.71 -14.68 22.98
N ALA A 746 61.45 -13.71 22.45
CA ALA A 746 60.92 -12.74 21.50
C ALA A 746 60.36 -13.41 20.22
N THR A 747 61.02 -14.46 19.73
CA THR A 747 60.51 -15.26 18.59
C THR A 747 59.30 -16.13 18.96
N ARG A 748 59.23 -16.70 20.16
CA ARG A 748 58.03 -17.39 20.65
C ARG A 748 56.84 -16.44 20.77
N GLN A 749 57.05 -15.24 21.32
CA GLN A 749 55.97 -14.27 21.53
C GLN A 749 55.45 -13.67 20.21
N GLN A 750 56.31 -13.51 19.20
CA GLN A 750 55.84 -13.21 17.84
C GLN A 750 55.04 -14.37 17.22
N ALA A 751 55.44 -15.63 17.48
CA ALA A 751 54.68 -16.79 17.04
C ALA A 751 53.33 -16.92 17.77
N ASP A 752 53.25 -16.56 19.05
CA ASP A 752 52.02 -16.57 19.85
C ASP A 752 51.01 -15.51 19.33
N VAL A 753 51.49 -14.30 18.99
CA VAL A 753 50.68 -13.27 18.31
C VAL A 753 50.19 -13.78 16.95
N ALA A 754 51.08 -14.36 16.14
CA ALA A 754 50.74 -14.88 14.82
C ALA A 754 49.69 -16.01 14.89
N HIS A 755 49.81 -16.95 15.83
CA HIS A 755 48.82 -18.01 16.04
C HIS A 755 47.47 -17.48 16.56
N ALA A 756 47.49 -16.45 17.41
CA ALA A 756 46.25 -15.80 17.87
C ALA A 756 45.54 -15.08 16.71
N GLU A 757 46.30 -14.42 15.83
CA GLU A 757 45.77 -13.78 14.61
C GLU A 757 45.22 -14.83 13.64
N GLU A 758 45.95 -15.90 13.37
CA GLU A 758 45.50 -17.01 12.51
C GLU A 758 44.20 -17.67 13.03
N SER A 759 44.10 -17.86 14.35
CA SER A 759 42.88 -18.39 14.99
C SER A 759 41.70 -17.44 14.83
N LEU A 760 41.93 -16.13 14.94
CA LEU A 760 40.91 -15.11 14.70
C LEU A 760 40.46 -15.14 13.23
N THR A 761 41.41 -15.15 12.29
CA THR A 761 41.12 -15.24 10.85
C THR A 761 40.29 -16.48 10.52
N THR A 762 40.67 -17.65 11.05
CA THR A 762 39.91 -18.90 10.84
C THR A 762 38.46 -18.80 11.36
N LEU A 763 38.26 -18.12 12.50
CA LEU A 763 36.91 -17.92 13.04
C LEU A 763 36.11 -16.91 12.22
N GLU A 764 36.75 -15.85 11.72
CA GLU A 764 36.15 -14.87 10.81
C GLU A 764 35.74 -15.50 9.47
N GLU A 765 36.61 -16.32 8.87
CA GLU A 765 36.30 -17.09 7.65
C GLU A 765 35.13 -18.06 7.86
N ARG A 766 35.08 -18.76 9.00
CA ARG A 766 33.94 -19.64 9.34
C ARG A 766 32.63 -18.87 9.53
N ARG A 767 32.70 -17.64 10.04
CA ARG A 767 31.53 -16.78 10.16
C ARG A 767 31.06 -16.36 8.77
N GLN A 768 31.98 -15.91 7.92
CA GLN A 768 31.68 -15.50 6.55
C GLN A 768 31.05 -16.65 5.75
N GLN A 769 31.63 -17.87 5.81
CA GLN A 769 31.03 -19.03 5.13
C GLN A 769 29.62 -19.34 5.63
N LEU A 770 29.37 -19.22 6.94
CA LEU A 770 28.04 -19.44 7.51
C LEU A 770 27.06 -18.33 7.10
N GLU A 771 27.53 -17.10 6.95
CA GLU A 771 26.76 -15.95 6.45
C GLU A 771 26.39 -16.18 4.97
N GLU A 772 27.34 -16.60 4.12
CA GLU A 772 27.10 -16.96 2.71
C GLU A 772 26.12 -18.14 2.55
N ASP A 773 26.24 -19.18 3.39
CA ASP A 773 25.30 -20.31 3.38
C ASP A 773 23.88 -19.86 3.73
N VAL A 774 23.73 -18.94 4.68
CA VAL A 774 22.44 -18.35 5.05
C VAL A 774 21.88 -17.50 3.91
N GLU A 775 22.71 -16.70 3.25
CA GLU A 775 22.31 -15.87 2.11
C GLU A 775 21.80 -16.74 0.95
N LEU A 776 22.49 -17.83 0.62
CA LEU A 776 22.03 -18.79 -0.39
C LEU A 776 20.70 -19.48 -0.03
N GLU A 777 20.49 -19.82 1.25
CA GLU A 777 19.20 -20.35 1.71
C GLU A 777 18.07 -19.29 1.59
N LEU A 778 18.36 -18.02 1.90
CA LEU A 778 17.41 -16.90 1.77
C LEU A 778 17.08 -16.57 0.31
N ASP A 779 18.06 -16.59 -0.59
CA ASP A 779 17.85 -16.33 -2.02
C ASP A 779 16.94 -17.38 -2.68
N ARG A 780 17.04 -18.65 -2.26
CA ARG A 780 16.10 -19.69 -2.70
C ARG A 780 14.68 -19.38 -2.27
N ILE A 781 14.48 -18.98 -1.01
CA ILE A 781 13.16 -18.57 -0.51
C ILE A 781 12.66 -17.35 -1.27
N ARG A 782 13.51 -16.37 -1.61
CA ARG A 782 13.15 -15.18 -2.38
C ARG A 782 12.56 -15.55 -3.75
N LEU A 783 13.20 -16.48 -4.45
CA LEU A 783 12.74 -16.96 -5.75
C LEU A 783 11.41 -17.71 -5.66
N GLU A 784 11.20 -18.51 -4.62
CA GLU A 784 9.97 -19.28 -4.40
C GLU A 784 8.80 -18.44 -3.85
N ALA A 785 9.09 -17.29 -3.22
CA ALA A 785 8.11 -16.46 -2.51
C ALA A 785 7.60 -15.23 -3.29
N SER A 786 7.98 -15.04 -4.56
CA SER A 786 7.45 -13.92 -5.36
C SER A 786 6.00 -14.18 -5.76
N PRO A 787 5.02 -13.31 -5.44
CA PRO A 787 3.61 -13.50 -5.82
C PRO A 787 3.40 -13.65 -7.33
N ASP A 788 4.24 -13.00 -8.14
CA ASP A 788 4.21 -13.10 -9.60
C ASP A 788 4.78 -14.43 -10.11
N SER A 789 5.56 -15.13 -9.28
CA SER A 789 6.13 -16.45 -9.58
C SER A 789 5.19 -17.61 -9.23
N VAL A 790 4.15 -17.37 -8.41
CA VAL A 790 3.15 -18.39 -8.12
C VAL A 790 2.28 -18.56 -9.36
N ALA A 791 2.55 -19.63 -10.11
CA ALA A 791 1.77 -20.00 -11.28
C ALA A 791 0.30 -20.18 -10.90
N LEU A 792 -0.56 -19.41 -11.55
CA LEU A 792 -2.00 -19.56 -11.45
C LEU A 792 -2.49 -20.38 -12.63
N GLU A 793 -3.28 -21.40 -12.34
CA GLU A 793 -3.91 -22.25 -13.33
C GLU A 793 -5.41 -21.96 -13.39
N GLU A 794 -5.95 -21.75 -14.58
CA GLU A 794 -7.39 -21.60 -14.79
C GLU A 794 -8.08 -22.96 -14.58
N ILE A 795 -9.07 -22.98 -13.69
CA ILE A 795 -9.98 -24.10 -13.47
C ILE A 795 -11.35 -23.73 -14.03
N ASP A 796 -11.74 -24.38 -15.12
CA ASP A 796 -13.13 -24.36 -15.59
C ASP A 796 -13.99 -25.35 -14.78
N VAL A 797 -15.10 -24.85 -14.23
CA VAL A 797 -16.16 -25.64 -13.59
C VAL A 797 -17.41 -25.57 -14.47
N PRO A 798 -17.64 -26.55 -15.37
CA PRO A 798 -18.82 -26.55 -16.23
C PRO A 798 -20.08 -26.90 -15.43
N ALA A 799 -21.20 -26.28 -15.79
CA ALA A 799 -22.51 -26.66 -15.25
C ALA A 799 -22.95 -28.04 -15.77
N ARG A 800 -23.54 -28.87 -14.91
CA ARG A 800 -24.17 -30.12 -15.34
C ARG A 800 -25.64 -29.86 -15.63
N LYS A 801 -26.21 -30.55 -16.64
CA LYS A 801 -27.65 -30.44 -16.93
C LYS A 801 -28.54 -30.81 -15.73
N THR A 802 -28.09 -31.68 -14.82
CA THR A 802 -28.81 -32.01 -13.59
C THR A 802 -28.88 -30.85 -12.61
N ASP A 803 -27.92 -29.93 -12.69
CA ASP A 803 -27.67 -28.87 -11.72
C ASP A 803 -28.24 -27.51 -12.20
N ILE A 804 -29.09 -27.55 -13.23
CA ILE A 804 -29.75 -26.38 -13.83
C ILE A 804 -31.26 -26.49 -13.59
N ALA A 805 -31.81 -25.48 -12.92
CA ALA A 805 -33.24 -25.28 -12.73
C ALA A 805 -33.68 -24.06 -13.52
N VAL A 806 -34.53 -24.25 -14.53
CA VAL A 806 -35.13 -23.13 -15.28
C VAL A 806 -36.33 -22.65 -14.48
N ASP A 807 -36.29 -21.41 -14.02
CA ASP A 807 -37.36 -20.81 -13.21
C ASP A 807 -38.48 -20.29 -14.11
N GLU A 808 -38.15 -19.60 -15.21
CA GLU A 808 -39.14 -19.17 -16.20
C GLU A 808 -38.54 -18.94 -17.60
N VAL A 809 -39.39 -19.11 -18.63
CA VAL A 809 -39.14 -18.62 -19.99
C VAL A 809 -40.42 -17.91 -20.45
N VAL A 810 -40.30 -16.63 -20.79
CA VAL A 810 -41.45 -15.76 -21.08
C VAL A 810 -41.21 -14.91 -22.31
N LEU A 811 -42.29 -14.35 -22.88
CA LEU A 811 -42.19 -13.39 -23.96
C LEU A 811 -41.65 -12.06 -23.41
N ALA A 812 -40.64 -11.49 -24.06
CA ALA A 812 -40.10 -10.19 -23.73
C ALA A 812 -40.35 -9.21 -24.87
N TRP A 813 -40.86 -8.02 -24.56
CA TRP A 813 -40.97 -6.92 -25.50
C TRP A 813 -39.80 -5.96 -25.26
N VAL A 814 -38.92 -5.87 -26.26
CA VAL A 814 -37.68 -5.09 -26.19
C VAL A 814 -37.86 -3.79 -26.96
N PRO A 815 -37.60 -2.62 -26.35
CA PRO A 815 -37.72 -1.35 -27.05
C PRO A 815 -36.62 -1.21 -28.12
N ALA A 816 -37.02 -1.08 -29.38
CA ALA A 816 -36.13 -0.77 -30.49
C ALA A 816 -35.62 0.68 -30.31
N THR A 817 -34.29 0.84 -30.26
CA THR A 817 -33.66 2.16 -30.13
C THR A 817 -34.00 3.04 -31.35
N SER A 818 -34.69 4.16 -31.12
CA SER A 818 -34.95 5.17 -32.14
C SER A 818 -33.67 5.94 -32.46
N PHE A 819 -32.95 5.61 -33.54
CA PHE A 819 -31.96 6.51 -34.10
C PHE A 819 -32.55 7.27 -35.29
N GLY A 820 -32.85 8.56 -35.07
CA GLY A 820 -32.57 9.54 -36.12
C GLY A 820 -31.06 9.54 -36.34
N ARG A 821 -30.59 9.30 -37.57
CA ARG A 821 -29.19 9.56 -37.93
C ARG A 821 -28.89 11.03 -37.62
N PRO A 822 -27.86 11.36 -36.83
CA PRO A 822 -27.17 12.63 -37.02
C PRO A 822 -26.60 12.60 -38.43
N GLN A 823 -27.00 13.58 -39.24
CA GLN A 823 -26.38 13.87 -40.51
C GLN A 823 -24.88 14.11 -40.25
N ALA A 824 -24.04 13.34 -40.93
CA ALA A 824 -22.62 13.60 -40.97
C ALA A 824 -22.38 14.97 -41.60
N GLU A 825 -21.98 15.97 -40.81
CA GLU A 825 -21.25 17.11 -41.33
C GLU A 825 -19.75 16.91 -41.08
N ARG A 826 -19.05 16.87 -42.20
CA ARG A 826 -17.60 16.82 -42.33
C ARG A 826 -17.02 18.18 -41.91
N GLY A 827 -15.92 18.14 -41.17
CA GLY A 827 -14.93 19.21 -41.05
C GLY A 827 -13.66 18.60 -40.47
N ALA A 828 -12.83 18.00 -41.32
CA ALA A 828 -11.66 18.60 -41.98
C ALA A 828 -10.38 18.38 -41.14
N TRP A 829 -9.57 17.47 -41.69
CA TRP A 829 -8.16 17.20 -41.47
C TRP A 829 -7.34 18.36 -40.89
N GLY A 830 -6.53 18.02 -39.88
CA GLY A 830 -5.45 18.81 -39.29
C GLY A 830 -4.78 18.02 -38.18
#